data_AF-A0A2P2LYN3-F1
#
_entry.id   AF-A0A2P2LYN3-F1
#
_cell.length_a   1.000
_cell.length_b   1.000
_cell.length_c   1.000
_cell.angle_alpha   90.00
_cell.angle_beta   90.00
_cell.angle_gamma   90.00
#
_symmetry.space_group_name_H-M   'P 1'
#
loop_
_entity.id
_entity.type
_entity.pdbx_description
1 polymer ?
#
loop_
_entity_poly.entity_id
_entity_poly.type
_entity_poly.pdbx_seq_one_letter_code
_entity_poly.pdbx_strand_id
1 'polypeptide(L)'
;MTVTMDLNVSPLPEDDEENFEGQLEEFHAPEERLETAVETARREREERRKRLRNECSDDRSVHSSQQLVHNQFLPNKHYKTNDKNKLPPGWLECPSSGQEIGCIIPSKVPLAEYYNDYISPGKRYSFKQVGKRQKCAGRMLGLVIDLTNTTRYYSPLDLKKEGIKYVKIPCKGRDAVPDNASVNNFVYEVTQFLFRQKHTKKYVLVHCTHGFNRTGYMIVHYLMRSAPMSVTKMRSASMSVTQAISIFAEARSPGIYKPDYIDALYTFYHERKPEMVICPPTPEWKRSSDLDLNGEAVPDEDEDGGSVAHLNENHDTPVMMTNDDVLGDEIPNDQQDVLRLFCYQTLKLNVPARGNPQFPGSHPVSLNRDNLQLLRQRYYYATWKADGTRYMMLITMDGCYLIDRGFNFRRVQMRFPYRNSNEGLADKTHHYTLLDGEMIIDTVPDLQKQERRYLIYDLIAINHVPVIERPFHERWKMLEKEVIEPRNNERQSIYQSRNPYYRYDLEPFRVRRKDFWLLSTVTKLLKEFIPRLSHDADGLIFQGWDDPYVPRTHEGLLKWKYASMNSVDFLFEVDADGNQLLYLHERGRKRLMDGNKVVFKDGPDPSLYAGKIIECCWVLEEQVWVCMRMRTDKSTPNDFNTYRKVMRSIRDNITEDILLNEIHEIIRLPMYSDRIKTDSKPHPHIDAGRRR
;
A
#
# COMPACT_ATOMS: atom_id res chain seq x y z
N MET A 1 38.02 -51.78 -31.68
CA MET A 1 37.22 -50.92 -32.55
C MET A 1 35.95 -50.55 -31.81
N THR A 2 35.89 -49.30 -31.40
CA THR A 2 34.70 -48.56 -30.99
C THR A 2 33.65 -48.57 -32.10
N VAL A 3 32.37 -48.58 -31.75
CA VAL A 3 31.40 -47.49 -31.96
C VAL A 3 30.00 -47.95 -31.53
N THR A 4 29.39 -47.05 -30.78
CA THR A 4 28.04 -46.91 -30.22
C THR A 4 26.92 -46.83 -31.26
N MET A 5 25.69 -47.21 -30.87
CA MET A 5 24.45 -46.68 -31.44
C MET A 5 23.41 -46.39 -30.35
N ASP A 6 22.98 -45.13 -30.31
CA ASP A 6 21.74 -44.64 -29.73
C ASP A 6 20.51 -45.19 -30.46
N LEU A 7 19.35 -45.22 -29.79
CA LEU A 7 18.07 -44.62 -30.22
C LEU A 7 16.88 -45.12 -29.38
N ASN A 8 16.37 -44.24 -28.52
CA ASN A 8 15.00 -43.70 -28.52
C ASN A 8 13.74 -44.59 -28.42
N VAL A 9 12.95 -44.22 -27.40
CA VAL A 9 11.48 -44.04 -27.35
C VAL A 9 10.63 -45.20 -26.80
N SER A 10 10.05 -44.92 -25.63
CA SER A 10 9.06 -45.71 -24.89
C SER A 10 7.61 -45.37 -25.30
N PRO A 11 6.68 -46.35 -25.29
CA PRO A 11 5.24 -46.10 -25.19
C PRO A 11 4.70 -46.35 -23.77
N LEU A 12 3.56 -45.69 -23.48
CA LEU A 12 2.76 -45.70 -22.25
C LEU A 12 2.22 -47.11 -21.89
N PRO A 13 1.96 -47.43 -20.61
CA PRO A 13 1.21 -48.63 -20.24
C PRO A 13 -0.29 -48.36 -20.06
N GLU A 14 -1.06 -49.40 -20.39
CA GLU A 14 -2.51 -49.53 -20.37
C GLU A 14 -3.07 -49.69 -18.93
N ASP A 15 -4.31 -49.23 -18.77
CA ASP A 15 -5.19 -49.51 -17.63
C ASP A 15 -5.65 -50.97 -17.65
N ASP A 16 -5.63 -51.65 -16.51
CA ASP A 16 -6.56 -52.73 -16.17
C ASP A 16 -6.56 -52.92 -14.63
N GLU A 17 -7.59 -52.36 -13.99
CA GLU A 17 -7.92 -52.55 -12.57
C GLU A 17 -8.83 -53.79 -12.42
N GLU A 18 -8.31 -54.88 -11.84
CA GLU A 18 -9.12 -55.95 -11.25
C GLU A 18 -9.21 -55.77 -9.73
N ASN A 19 -10.45 -55.57 -9.26
CA ASN A 19 -10.86 -55.57 -7.86
C ASN A 19 -10.65 -56.93 -7.19
N PHE A 20 -9.91 -56.98 -6.09
CA PHE A 20 -10.05 -58.01 -5.06
C PHE A 20 -10.02 -57.37 -3.67
N GLU A 21 -11.20 -57.29 -3.04
CA GLU A 21 -11.35 -57.01 -1.61
C GLU A 21 -10.87 -58.23 -0.79
N GLY A 22 -9.96 -57.99 0.15
CA GLY A 22 -9.52 -58.94 1.15
C GLY A 22 -8.89 -58.23 2.34
N GLN A 23 -9.64 -58.14 3.44
CA GLN A 23 -9.23 -57.56 4.72
C GLN A 23 -7.93 -58.16 5.26
N LEU A 24 -7.00 -57.30 5.65
CA LEU A 24 -5.98 -57.58 6.68
C LEU A 24 -5.59 -56.25 7.35
N GLU A 25 -5.82 -56.19 8.67
CA GLU A 25 -5.51 -55.07 9.55
C GLU A 25 -3.99 -54.87 9.69
N GLU A 26 -3.48 -53.69 9.33
CA GLU A 26 -2.16 -53.20 9.76
C GLU A 26 -2.32 -51.91 10.57
N PHE A 27 -1.83 -51.95 11.80
CA PHE A 27 -1.74 -50.83 12.74
C PHE A 27 -0.80 -49.74 12.20
N HIS A 28 -1.33 -48.58 11.80
CA HIS A 28 -0.53 -47.38 11.58
C HIS A 28 -0.46 -46.51 12.84
N ALA A 29 0.77 -46.26 13.31
CA ALA A 29 1.07 -45.25 14.32
C ALA A 29 0.76 -43.83 13.79
N PRO A 30 0.39 -42.85 14.64
CA PRO A 30 0.05 -41.52 14.18
C PRO A 30 1.31 -40.78 13.69
N GLU A 31 1.30 -40.39 12.42
CA GLU A 31 2.28 -39.49 11.83
C GLU A 31 2.22 -38.13 12.56
N GLU A 32 3.28 -37.78 13.30
CA GLU A 32 3.41 -36.48 13.96
C GLU A 32 3.45 -35.37 12.91
N ARG A 33 2.35 -34.62 12.83
CA ARG A 33 2.24 -33.38 12.07
C ARG A 33 3.24 -32.37 12.63
N LEU A 34 4.33 -32.11 11.91
CA LEU A 34 5.29 -31.03 12.20
C LEU A 34 4.60 -29.67 12.00
N GLU A 35 4.03 -29.13 13.08
CA GLU A 35 3.50 -27.77 13.13
C GLU A 35 4.64 -26.75 12.96
N THR A 36 4.44 -25.78 12.06
CA THR A 36 5.39 -24.68 11.88
C THR A 36 5.28 -23.67 13.04
N ALA A 37 6.39 -23.00 13.38
CA ALA A 37 6.43 -22.03 14.49
C ALA A 37 5.37 -20.90 14.39
N VAL A 38 4.88 -20.62 13.18
CA VAL A 38 3.81 -19.65 12.92
C VAL A 38 2.44 -20.20 13.34
N GLU A 39 2.18 -21.49 13.16
CA GLU A 39 0.96 -22.16 13.64
C GLU A 39 0.96 -22.33 15.15
N THR A 40 2.11 -22.65 15.76
CA THR A 40 2.26 -22.70 17.22
C THR A 40 1.98 -21.34 17.85
N ALA A 41 2.52 -20.25 17.29
CA ALA A 41 2.28 -18.88 17.77
C ALA A 41 0.82 -18.44 17.60
N ARG A 42 0.14 -18.88 16.52
CA ARG A 42 -1.28 -18.61 16.30
C ARG A 42 -2.16 -19.36 17.29
N ARG A 43 -1.84 -20.63 17.58
CA ARG A 43 -2.54 -21.44 18.58
C ARG A 43 -2.36 -20.87 20.00
N GLU A 44 -1.13 -20.51 20.39
CA GLU A 44 -0.87 -19.89 21.70
C GLU A 44 -1.60 -18.55 21.87
N ARG A 45 -1.75 -17.76 20.79
CA ARG A 45 -2.49 -16.50 20.81
C ARG A 45 -4.01 -16.72 20.97
N GLU A 46 -4.55 -17.77 20.36
CA GLU A 46 -5.95 -18.16 20.53
C GLU A 46 -6.22 -18.77 21.91
N GLU A 47 -5.28 -19.55 22.46
CA GLU A 47 -5.36 -20.08 23.82
C GLU A 47 -5.25 -18.97 24.88
N ARG A 48 -4.39 -17.97 24.70
CA ARG A 48 -4.36 -16.78 25.57
C ARG A 48 -5.67 -16.02 25.55
N ARG A 49 -6.32 -15.89 24.38
CA ARG A 49 -7.66 -15.27 24.27
C ARG A 49 -8.76 -16.10 24.94
N LYS A 50 -8.64 -17.43 24.97
CA LYS A 50 -9.55 -18.31 25.70
C LYS A 50 -9.32 -18.25 27.22
N ARG A 51 -8.07 -18.21 27.68
CA ARG A 51 -7.74 -18.04 29.12
C ARG A 51 -8.24 -16.72 29.67
N LEU A 52 -8.03 -15.61 28.95
CA LEU A 52 -8.58 -14.29 29.30
C LEU A 52 -10.11 -14.24 29.31
N ARG A 53 -10.78 -15.12 28.57
CA ARG A 53 -12.25 -15.23 28.57
C ARG A 53 -12.78 -16.07 29.74
N ASN A 54 -11.97 -16.99 30.28
CA ASN A 54 -12.31 -17.83 31.43
C ASN A 54 -11.84 -17.22 32.77
N GLU A 55 -10.80 -16.40 32.78
CA GLU A 55 -10.34 -15.68 33.99
C GLU A 55 -11.29 -14.54 34.40
N CYS A 56 -12.19 -14.11 33.51
CA CYS A 56 -13.21 -13.09 33.81
C CYS A 56 -14.51 -13.68 34.42
N SER A 57 -14.58 -15.01 34.60
CA SER A 57 -15.76 -15.70 35.18
C SER A 57 -15.60 -16.18 36.63
N ASP A 58 -14.43 -16.04 37.25
CA ASP A 58 -14.17 -16.65 38.58
C ASP A 58 -14.22 -15.69 39.77
N ASP A 59 -14.51 -14.39 39.59
CA ASP A 59 -14.54 -13.45 40.71
C ASP A 59 -15.96 -13.11 41.19
N ARG A 60 -16.66 -14.14 41.69
CA ARG A 60 -17.77 -13.95 42.64
C ARG A 60 -17.84 -15.12 43.64
N SER A 61 -17.38 -14.87 44.86
CA SER A 61 -18.18 -14.88 46.11
C SER A 61 -17.38 -15.32 47.34
N VAL A 62 -17.49 -14.59 48.47
CA VAL A 62 -17.74 -15.11 49.84
C VAL A 62 -18.34 -13.99 50.74
N HIS A 63 -19.66 -14.11 51.03
CA HIS A 63 -20.41 -13.99 52.31
C HIS A 63 -20.32 -12.71 53.18
N SER A 64 -21.33 -12.27 53.97
CA SER A 64 -22.73 -12.67 54.31
C SER A 64 -23.29 -11.57 55.25
N SER A 65 -24.55 -11.12 55.16
CA SER A 65 -25.68 -11.48 56.07
C SER A 65 -26.70 -10.31 55.94
N GLN A 66 -28.04 -10.40 55.93
CA GLN A 66 -29.01 -11.21 56.68
C GLN A 66 -30.42 -11.10 56.03
N GLN A 67 -31.16 -12.22 56.08
CA GLN A 67 -32.62 -12.41 56.23
C GLN A 67 -33.69 -11.84 55.24
N LEU A 68 -34.22 -12.81 54.49
CA LEU A 68 -35.61 -13.06 54.02
C LEU A 68 -36.77 -12.25 54.64
N VAL A 69 -37.56 -11.60 53.76
CA VAL A 69 -39.03 -11.58 53.86
C VAL A 69 -39.62 -11.75 52.45
N HIS A 70 -40.48 -12.75 52.32
CA HIS A 70 -41.26 -13.09 51.14
C HIS A 70 -42.34 -12.03 50.88
N ASN A 71 -42.40 -11.44 49.68
CA ASN A 71 -43.68 -11.11 49.03
C ASN A 71 -43.51 -10.70 47.56
N GLN A 72 -44.44 -11.20 46.76
CA GLN A 72 -44.60 -11.02 45.31
C GLN A 72 -44.54 -9.55 44.86
N PHE A 73 -43.62 -9.22 43.96
CA PHE A 73 -43.78 -8.08 43.04
C PHE A 73 -43.13 -8.41 41.69
N LEU A 74 -43.93 -8.29 40.62
CA LEU A 74 -43.47 -8.39 39.23
C LEU A 74 -42.30 -7.41 38.99
N PRO A 75 -41.19 -7.84 38.37
CA PRO A 75 -40.29 -6.90 37.72
C PRO A 75 -40.79 -6.67 36.30
N ASN A 76 -41.47 -5.53 36.13
CA ASN A 76 -41.80 -4.93 34.85
C ASN A 76 -40.49 -4.56 34.12
N LYS A 77 -39.84 -5.55 33.49
CA LYS A 77 -38.77 -5.32 32.52
C LYS A 77 -39.45 -5.01 31.19
N HIS A 78 -39.62 -3.73 30.90
CA HIS A 78 -39.80 -3.25 29.53
C HIS A 78 -38.54 -3.60 28.72
N TYR A 79 -38.47 -4.84 28.24
CA TYR A 79 -37.79 -5.13 26.99
C TYR A 79 -38.50 -4.25 25.94
N LYS A 80 -37.81 -3.24 25.39
CA LYS A 80 -38.28 -2.53 24.19
C LYS A 80 -38.32 -3.52 23.03
N THR A 81 -39.42 -4.23 22.92
CA THR A 81 -39.87 -4.92 21.72
C THR A 81 -40.22 -3.88 20.65
N ASN A 82 -39.83 -4.16 19.40
CA ASN A 82 -40.09 -3.44 18.14
C ASN A 82 -39.20 -2.24 17.75
N ASP A 83 -38.09 -2.52 17.05
CA ASP A 83 -37.40 -1.53 16.18
C ASP A 83 -37.05 -2.08 14.78
N LYS A 84 -37.58 -3.26 14.41
CA LYS A 84 -37.27 -3.93 13.13
C LYS A 84 -37.95 -3.29 11.90
N ASN A 85 -39.04 -2.55 12.10
CA ASN A 85 -39.91 -2.07 10.99
C ASN A 85 -39.99 -0.54 10.88
N LYS A 86 -39.13 0.23 11.55
CA LYS A 86 -39.11 1.69 11.42
C LYS A 86 -38.52 2.11 10.07
N LEU A 87 -39.26 2.91 9.31
CA LEU A 87 -38.78 3.48 8.05
C LEU A 87 -37.61 4.45 8.32
N PRO A 88 -36.61 4.54 7.43
CA PRO A 88 -35.56 5.53 7.58
C PRO A 88 -36.16 6.95 7.50
N PRO A 89 -35.76 7.88 8.39
CA PRO A 89 -36.23 9.27 8.36
C PRO A 89 -36.01 9.93 7.00
N GLY A 90 -37.01 10.66 6.51
CA GLY A 90 -37.00 11.33 5.20
C GLY A 90 -37.00 10.39 3.99
N TRP A 91 -37.08 9.06 4.16
CA TRP A 91 -37.01 8.11 3.03
C TRP A 91 -38.25 8.16 2.11
N LEU A 92 -39.44 8.40 2.66
CA LEU A 92 -40.70 8.42 1.90
C LEU A 92 -40.72 9.52 0.83
N GLU A 93 -40.37 10.74 1.21
CA GLU A 93 -40.35 11.91 0.33
C GLU A 93 -39.07 12.01 -0.51
N CYS A 94 -38.05 11.23 -0.17
CA CYS A 94 -36.81 11.15 -0.95
C CYS A 94 -37.07 10.59 -2.37
N PRO A 95 -36.60 11.25 -3.45
CA PRO A 95 -36.74 10.77 -4.82
C PRO A 95 -36.14 9.37 -5.02
N SER A 96 -36.71 8.53 -5.88
CA SER A 96 -36.37 7.09 -5.90
C SER A 96 -34.99 6.76 -6.50
N SER A 97 -34.69 7.25 -7.71
CA SER A 97 -33.40 7.05 -8.39
C SER A 97 -33.07 8.23 -9.30
N GLY A 98 -31.79 8.45 -9.57
CA GLY A 98 -31.32 9.42 -10.57
C GLY A 98 -31.25 8.82 -11.98
N GLN A 99 -30.71 9.62 -12.90
CA GLN A 99 -30.30 9.19 -14.23
C GLN A 99 -28.99 8.39 -14.18
N GLU A 100 -28.70 7.66 -15.26
CA GLU A 100 -27.47 6.91 -15.39
C GLU A 100 -26.26 7.82 -15.58
N ILE A 101 -25.17 7.48 -14.89
CA ILE A 101 -23.85 8.04 -15.10
C ILE A 101 -23.01 6.93 -15.73
N GLY A 102 -22.94 6.92 -17.05
CA GLY A 102 -22.37 5.81 -17.82
C GLY A 102 -23.18 4.52 -17.65
N CYS A 103 -22.71 3.62 -16.78
CA CYS A 103 -23.39 2.37 -16.42
C CYS A 103 -23.83 2.34 -14.94
N ILE A 104 -23.66 3.43 -14.19
CA ILE A 104 -23.99 3.52 -12.77
C ILE A 104 -25.31 4.26 -12.59
N ILE A 105 -26.17 3.77 -11.70
CA ILE A 105 -27.47 4.37 -11.39
C ILE A 105 -27.50 4.68 -9.89
N PRO A 106 -27.44 5.97 -9.48
CA PRO A 106 -27.59 6.37 -8.10
C PRO A 106 -29.05 6.22 -7.65
N SER A 107 -29.26 5.63 -6.48
CA SER A 107 -30.60 5.31 -5.98
C SER A 107 -30.69 5.40 -4.47
N LYS A 108 -31.88 5.67 -3.93
CA LYS A 108 -32.17 5.47 -2.50
C LYS A 108 -32.30 3.97 -2.22
N VAL A 109 -32.17 3.55 -0.95
CA VAL A 109 -32.29 2.12 -0.63
C VAL A 109 -33.68 1.58 -1.02
N PRO A 110 -33.77 0.50 -1.81
CA PRO A 110 -35.02 -0.21 -2.00
C PRO A 110 -35.37 -0.97 -0.71
N LEU A 111 -36.61 -0.88 -0.26
CA LEU A 111 -37.07 -1.57 0.94
C LEU A 111 -37.75 -2.90 0.57
N ALA A 112 -37.56 -3.92 1.39
CA ALA A 112 -38.22 -5.20 1.21
C ALA A 112 -39.74 -5.10 1.42
N GLU A 113 -40.45 -6.12 0.92
CA GLU A 113 -41.92 -6.07 0.83
C GLU A 113 -42.63 -6.04 2.18
N TYR A 114 -41.98 -6.47 3.26
CA TYR A 114 -42.57 -6.35 4.61
C TYR A 114 -42.65 -4.90 5.12
N TYR A 115 -42.00 -3.94 4.45
CA TYR A 115 -42.24 -2.51 4.70
C TYR A 115 -43.49 -1.98 3.99
N ASN A 116 -44.10 -2.74 3.06
CA ASN A 116 -45.24 -2.29 2.26
C ASN A 116 -46.49 -1.97 3.09
N ASP A 117 -46.60 -2.54 4.30
CA ASP A 117 -47.69 -2.26 5.24
C ASP A 117 -47.59 -0.85 5.83
N TYR A 118 -46.38 -0.28 5.86
CA TYR A 118 -46.09 1.06 6.38
C TYR A 118 -45.95 2.11 5.26
N ILE A 119 -46.09 1.72 3.98
CA ILE A 119 -45.86 2.58 2.83
C ILE A 119 -47.08 2.55 1.89
N SER A 120 -47.61 3.74 1.59
CA SER A 120 -48.73 3.88 0.65
C SER A 120 -48.37 3.31 -0.74
N PRO A 121 -49.31 2.63 -1.44
CA PRO A 121 -49.02 1.92 -2.69
C PRO A 121 -48.27 2.73 -3.76
N GLY A 122 -48.54 4.05 -3.85
CA GLY A 122 -47.87 4.95 -4.80
C GLY A 122 -46.43 5.34 -4.42
N LYS A 123 -46.04 5.22 -3.15
CA LYS A 123 -44.70 5.57 -2.63
C LYS A 123 -43.80 4.35 -2.37
N ARG A 124 -44.30 3.13 -2.59
CA ARG A 124 -43.52 1.90 -2.47
C ARG A 124 -42.31 1.95 -3.39
N TYR A 125 -41.17 1.43 -2.90
CA TYR A 125 -39.93 1.30 -3.66
C TYR A 125 -39.18 0.03 -3.26
N SER A 126 -39.57 -1.10 -3.82
CA SER A 126 -38.93 -2.41 -3.64
C SER A 126 -38.10 -2.82 -4.86
N PHE A 127 -37.26 -3.85 -4.74
CA PHE A 127 -36.48 -4.34 -5.89
C PHE A 127 -37.33 -4.79 -7.08
N LYS A 128 -38.56 -5.29 -6.87
CA LYS A 128 -39.49 -5.56 -7.98
C LYS A 128 -39.84 -4.30 -8.76
N GLN A 129 -40.06 -3.19 -8.05
CA GLN A 129 -40.34 -1.89 -8.69
C GLN A 129 -39.11 -1.28 -9.32
N VAL A 130 -37.94 -1.41 -8.69
CA VAL A 130 -36.64 -1.02 -9.28
C VAL A 130 -36.44 -1.77 -10.59
N GLY A 131 -36.53 -3.10 -10.58
CA GLY A 131 -36.39 -3.94 -11.75
C GLY A 131 -37.36 -3.58 -12.87
N LYS A 132 -38.65 -3.36 -12.55
CA LYS A 132 -39.65 -2.89 -13.52
C LYS A 132 -39.29 -1.53 -14.11
N ARG A 133 -38.97 -0.54 -13.27
CA ARG A 133 -38.63 0.82 -13.72
C ARG A 133 -37.37 0.84 -14.60
N GLN A 134 -36.33 0.09 -14.23
CA GLN A 134 -35.10 0.04 -15.02
C GLN A 134 -35.31 -0.72 -16.34
N LYS A 135 -36.07 -1.82 -16.35
CA LYS A 135 -36.45 -2.51 -17.60
C LYS A 135 -37.25 -1.60 -18.53
N CYS A 136 -38.21 -0.82 -18.01
CA CYS A 136 -38.96 0.17 -18.80
C CYS A 136 -38.05 1.27 -19.37
N ALA A 137 -36.97 1.62 -18.67
CA ALA A 137 -35.95 2.55 -19.16
C ALA A 137 -34.92 1.89 -20.11
N GLY A 138 -35.10 0.62 -20.49
CA GLY A 138 -34.16 -0.12 -21.34
C GLY A 138 -32.86 -0.53 -20.64
N ARG A 139 -32.82 -0.51 -19.30
CA ARG A 139 -31.61 -0.77 -18.49
C ARG A 139 -31.72 -2.12 -17.77
N MET A 140 -30.78 -3.04 -18.03
CA MET A 140 -30.68 -4.30 -17.30
C MET A 140 -29.69 -4.18 -16.15
N LEU A 141 -30.14 -4.42 -14.92
CA LEU A 141 -29.25 -4.45 -13.75
C LEU A 141 -28.43 -5.73 -13.72
N GLY A 142 -27.15 -5.62 -13.34
CA GLY A 142 -26.29 -6.79 -13.12
C GLY A 142 -25.45 -6.74 -11.85
N LEU A 143 -25.34 -5.58 -11.21
CA LEU A 143 -24.66 -5.40 -9.93
C LEU A 143 -25.45 -4.42 -9.06
N VAL A 144 -25.59 -4.72 -7.78
CA VAL A 144 -26.08 -3.82 -6.73
C VAL A 144 -24.97 -3.61 -5.71
N ILE A 145 -24.63 -2.36 -5.45
CA ILE A 145 -23.69 -1.97 -4.40
C ILE A 145 -24.47 -1.25 -3.29
N ASP A 146 -24.46 -1.85 -2.11
CA ASP A 146 -25.10 -1.34 -0.91
C ASP A 146 -24.07 -0.67 0.00
N LEU A 147 -24.22 0.66 0.18
CA LEU A 147 -23.35 1.50 1.00
C LEU A 147 -23.87 1.72 2.43
N THR A 148 -24.99 1.11 2.82
CA THR A 148 -25.59 1.31 4.14
C THR A 148 -24.82 0.56 5.23
N ASN A 149 -24.82 1.05 6.47
CA ASN A 149 -24.24 0.33 7.61
C ASN A 149 -25.29 -0.53 8.35
N THR A 150 -26.19 -1.16 7.62
CA THR A 150 -27.23 -2.02 8.20
C THR A 150 -27.65 -3.09 7.20
N THR A 151 -28.19 -4.20 7.69
CA THR A 151 -28.75 -5.29 6.88
C THR A 151 -30.27 -5.36 6.99
N ARG A 152 -30.90 -4.40 7.69
CA ARG A 152 -32.34 -4.44 7.99
C ARG A 152 -33.26 -4.11 6.82
N TYR A 153 -32.75 -3.58 5.71
CA TYR A 153 -33.61 -3.01 4.66
C TYR A 153 -34.15 -4.05 3.68
N TYR A 154 -33.36 -5.06 3.34
CA TYR A 154 -33.75 -6.13 2.43
C TYR A 154 -32.80 -7.34 2.52
N SER A 155 -33.25 -8.47 1.99
CA SER A 155 -32.43 -9.68 1.86
C SER A 155 -31.72 -9.72 0.50
N PRO A 156 -30.39 -9.96 0.45
CA PRO A 156 -29.66 -10.07 -0.81
C PRO A 156 -29.99 -11.36 -1.59
N LEU A 157 -30.71 -12.30 -1.00
CA LEU A 157 -31.11 -13.55 -1.65
C LEU A 157 -32.02 -13.31 -2.86
N ASP A 158 -32.88 -12.30 -2.79
CA ASP A 158 -33.82 -11.99 -3.87
C ASP A 158 -33.08 -11.47 -5.11
N LEU A 159 -32.01 -10.71 -4.92
CA LEU A 159 -31.13 -10.24 -5.99
C LEU A 159 -30.37 -11.39 -6.67
N LYS A 160 -29.87 -12.34 -5.87
CA LYS A 160 -29.15 -13.51 -6.39
C LYS A 160 -30.05 -14.39 -7.26
N LYS A 161 -31.34 -14.56 -6.89
CA LYS A 161 -32.32 -15.30 -7.69
C LYS A 161 -32.55 -14.65 -9.07
N GLU A 162 -32.46 -13.33 -9.15
CA GLU A 162 -32.57 -12.60 -10.42
C GLU A 162 -31.24 -12.53 -11.20
N GLY A 163 -30.17 -13.19 -10.73
CA GLY A 163 -28.86 -13.20 -11.39
C GLY A 163 -28.08 -11.89 -11.24
N ILE A 164 -28.44 -11.06 -10.25
CA ILE A 164 -27.79 -9.78 -9.95
C ILE A 164 -26.71 -9.99 -8.89
N LYS A 165 -25.46 -9.60 -9.18
CA LYS A 165 -24.38 -9.63 -8.19
C LYS A 165 -24.69 -8.60 -7.10
N TYR A 166 -24.48 -8.95 -5.83
CA TYR A 166 -24.67 -8.06 -4.69
C TYR A 166 -23.34 -7.87 -3.96
N VAL A 167 -22.96 -6.63 -3.70
CA VAL A 167 -21.75 -6.25 -2.95
C VAL A 167 -22.15 -5.27 -1.85
N LYS A 168 -21.73 -5.56 -0.62
CA LYS A 168 -21.96 -4.72 0.56
C LYS A 168 -20.66 -4.01 0.92
N ILE A 169 -20.68 -2.68 0.99
CA ILE A 169 -19.57 -1.84 1.45
C ILE A 169 -20.11 -0.97 2.59
N PRO A 170 -20.01 -1.42 3.85
CA PRO A 170 -20.62 -0.70 4.97
C PRO A 170 -19.87 0.60 5.26
N CYS A 171 -20.46 1.74 4.88
CA CYS A 171 -19.91 3.05 5.23
C CYS A 171 -20.42 3.48 6.61
N LYS A 172 -19.50 3.77 7.55
CA LYS A 172 -19.82 4.27 8.90
C LYS A 172 -20.79 5.47 8.86
N GLY A 173 -21.64 5.58 9.88
CA GLY A 173 -22.51 6.74 10.11
C GLY A 173 -21.83 7.85 10.90
N ARG A 174 -22.53 8.99 11.03
CA ARG A 174 -22.24 10.27 11.68
C ARG A 174 -21.16 11.08 10.99
N ASP A 175 -21.57 12.09 10.21
CA ASP A 175 -20.77 13.18 9.59
C ASP A 175 -19.37 12.84 9.04
N ALA A 176 -19.09 11.55 8.84
CA ALA A 176 -17.85 11.05 8.33
C ALA A 176 -18.03 10.68 6.87
N VAL A 177 -17.04 11.04 6.06
CA VAL A 177 -16.93 10.55 4.68
C VAL A 177 -16.52 9.07 4.69
N PRO A 178 -16.91 8.28 3.67
CA PRO A 178 -16.41 6.92 3.51
C PRO A 178 -14.88 6.86 3.54
N ASP A 179 -14.33 5.86 4.21
CA ASP A 179 -12.89 5.65 4.29
C ASP A 179 -12.29 5.25 2.93
N ASN A 180 -10.99 5.52 2.75
CA ASN A 180 -10.31 5.28 1.48
C ASN A 180 -10.30 3.81 1.07
N ALA A 181 -10.27 2.85 2.01
CA ALA A 181 -10.31 1.43 1.70
C ALA A 181 -11.68 1.03 1.10
N SER A 182 -12.77 1.54 1.69
CA SER A 182 -14.12 1.41 1.14
C SER A 182 -14.25 2.02 -0.26
N VAL A 183 -13.64 3.20 -0.50
CA VAL A 183 -13.58 3.82 -1.83
C VAL A 183 -12.80 2.96 -2.82
N ASN A 184 -11.63 2.45 -2.44
CA ASN A 184 -10.80 1.58 -3.30
C ASN A 184 -11.57 0.30 -3.68
N ASN A 185 -12.27 -0.31 -2.73
CA ASN A 185 -13.11 -1.48 -2.98
C ASN A 185 -14.27 -1.16 -3.94
N PHE A 186 -14.95 -0.03 -3.75
CA PHE A 186 -16.03 0.42 -4.64
C PHE A 186 -15.53 0.57 -6.08
N VAL A 187 -14.44 1.32 -6.27
CA VAL A 187 -13.89 1.61 -7.60
C VAL A 187 -13.42 0.32 -8.28
N TYR A 188 -12.76 -0.58 -7.55
CA TYR A 188 -12.33 -1.86 -8.07
C TYR A 188 -13.53 -2.73 -8.51
N GLU A 189 -14.54 -2.90 -7.66
CA GLU A 189 -15.71 -3.74 -7.95
C GLU A 189 -16.50 -3.26 -9.18
N VAL A 190 -16.71 -1.94 -9.29
CA VAL A 190 -17.37 -1.36 -10.47
C VAL A 190 -16.52 -1.57 -11.72
N THR A 191 -15.21 -1.30 -11.64
CA THR A 191 -14.29 -1.43 -12.79
C THR A 191 -14.21 -2.88 -13.28
N GLN A 192 -14.06 -3.84 -12.36
CA GLN A 192 -14.04 -5.26 -12.68
C GLN A 192 -15.35 -5.74 -13.28
N PHE A 193 -16.47 -5.29 -12.72
CA PHE A 193 -17.79 -5.65 -13.25
C PHE A 193 -17.96 -5.16 -14.69
N LEU A 194 -17.56 -3.92 -14.98
CA LEU A 194 -17.66 -3.36 -16.33
C LEU A 194 -16.68 -4.02 -17.31
N PHE A 195 -15.45 -4.30 -16.88
CA PHE A 195 -14.45 -5.00 -17.71
C PHE A 195 -14.88 -6.41 -18.11
N ARG A 196 -15.60 -7.13 -17.25
CA ARG A 196 -16.11 -8.48 -17.54
C ARG A 196 -17.31 -8.50 -18.48
N GLN A 197 -17.91 -7.35 -18.83
CA GLN A 197 -19.04 -7.31 -19.76
C GLN A 197 -18.57 -7.47 -21.20
N LYS A 198 -18.81 -8.65 -21.80
CA LYS A 198 -18.37 -8.95 -23.18
C LYS A 198 -19.40 -8.58 -24.27
N HIS A 199 -20.70 -8.74 -24.00
CA HIS A 199 -21.73 -8.65 -25.05
C HIS A 199 -23.03 -7.92 -24.68
N THR A 200 -23.35 -7.78 -23.38
CA THR A 200 -24.59 -7.14 -22.93
C THR A 200 -24.29 -6.01 -21.96
N LYS A 201 -24.73 -4.78 -22.27
CA LYS A 201 -24.61 -3.63 -21.39
C LYS A 201 -25.48 -3.84 -20.14
N LYS A 202 -24.83 -4.10 -19.00
CA LYS A 202 -25.49 -4.21 -17.70
C LYS A 202 -25.13 -3.02 -16.81
N TYR A 203 -26.09 -2.60 -16.00
CA TYR A 203 -26.00 -1.43 -15.15
C TYR A 203 -25.74 -1.82 -13.69
N VAL A 204 -25.07 -0.91 -12.98
CA VAL A 204 -24.74 -0.99 -11.56
C VAL A 204 -25.68 -0.07 -10.79
N LEU A 205 -26.49 -0.61 -9.89
CA LEU A 205 -27.29 0.19 -8.97
C LEU A 205 -26.46 0.47 -7.71
N VAL A 206 -26.22 1.74 -7.40
CA VAL A 206 -25.49 2.14 -6.19
C VAL A 206 -26.44 2.89 -5.28
N HIS A 207 -26.57 2.42 -4.04
CA HIS A 207 -27.43 3.09 -3.07
C HIS A 207 -26.78 3.20 -1.69
N CYS A 208 -27.12 4.28 -0.99
CA CYS A 208 -27.03 4.35 0.46
C CYS A 208 -28.46 4.44 1.02
N THR A 209 -28.68 5.05 2.19
CA THR A 209 -30.04 5.25 2.71
C THR A 209 -30.88 6.12 1.76
N HIS A 210 -30.37 7.30 1.40
CA HIS A 210 -31.09 8.27 0.54
C HIS A 210 -30.53 8.36 -0.89
N GLY A 211 -29.31 7.87 -1.12
CA GLY A 211 -28.69 7.86 -2.45
C GLY A 211 -28.04 9.17 -2.91
N PHE A 212 -27.62 10.04 -1.98
CA PHE A 212 -27.04 11.36 -2.27
C PHE A 212 -25.59 11.49 -1.82
N ASN A 213 -25.28 11.84 -0.56
CA ASN A 213 -23.91 12.16 -0.13
C ASN A 213 -22.92 10.99 -0.26
N ARG A 214 -23.15 9.86 0.44
CA ARG A 214 -22.29 8.66 0.35
C ARG A 214 -22.20 8.09 -1.07
N THR A 215 -23.33 8.05 -1.78
CA THR A 215 -23.40 7.54 -3.15
C THR A 215 -22.66 8.45 -4.12
N GLY A 216 -22.84 9.76 -4.01
CA GLY A 216 -22.17 10.76 -4.82
C GLY A 216 -20.67 10.75 -4.59
N TYR A 217 -20.22 10.68 -3.34
CA TYR A 217 -18.79 10.59 -3.00
C TYR A 217 -18.11 9.39 -3.67
N MET A 218 -18.71 8.20 -3.56
CA MET A 218 -18.20 7.00 -4.22
C MET A 218 -18.17 7.14 -5.75
N ILE A 219 -19.25 7.67 -6.35
CA ILE A 219 -19.36 7.84 -7.80
C ILE A 219 -18.35 8.88 -8.31
N VAL A 220 -18.17 10.00 -7.62
CA VAL A 220 -17.19 11.02 -7.99
C VAL A 220 -15.78 10.43 -7.97
N HIS A 221 -15.41 9.67 -6.93
CA HIS A 221 -14.12 8.96 -6.92
C HIS A 221 -13.96 7.99 -8.10
N TYR A 222 -15.00 7.25 -8.45
CA TYR A 222 -14.99 6.38 -9.61
C TYR A 222 -14.81 7.17 -10.91
N LEU A 223 -15.52 8.28 -11.10
CA LEU A 223 -15.40 9.13 -12.30
C LEU A 223 -13.99 9.68 -12.45
N MET A 224 -13.42 10.23 -11.38
CA MET A 224 -12.06 10.75 -11.34
C MET A 224 -11.00 9.70 -11.69
N ARG A 225 -11.23 8.42 -11.35
CA ARG A 225 -10.28 7.32 -11.58
C ARG A 225 -10.53 6.55 -12.88
N SER A 226 -11.73 6.66 -13.47
CA SER A 226 -12.17 5.89 -14.65
C SER A 226 -12.31 6.73 -15.92
N ALA A 227 -12.10 8.05 -15.83
CA ALA A 227 -12.18 9.00 -16.93
C ALA A 227 -11.42 8.60 -18.22
N PRO A 228 -10.28 7.88 -18.18
CA PRO A 228 -9.60 7.44 -19.40
C PRO A 228 -10.34 6.37 -20.20
N MET A 229 -11.28 5.64 -19.59
CA MET A 229 -11.76 4.37 -20.15
C MET A 229 -13.19 4.35 -20.71
N SER A 230 -14.15 5.23 -20.34
CA SER A 230 -15.51 4.95 -20.85
C SER A 230 -16.61 6.04 -20.84
N VAL A 231 -16.45 7.24 -20.28
CA VAL A 231 -17.67 8.03 -19.96
C VAL A 231 -17.98 9.17 -20.95
N THR A 232 -17.01 9.65 -21.73
CA THR A 232 -17.28 10.77 -22.64
C THR A 232 -16.51 10.61 -23.95
N LYS A 233 -17.17 10.90 -25.09
CA LYS A 233 -16.56 10.97 -26.43
C LYS A 233 -15.42 11.99 -26.53
N MET A 234 -15.20 12.81 -25.50
CA MET A 234 -14.02 13.66 -25.31
C MET A 234 -12.89 12.84 -24.67
N ARG A 235 -12.02 12.28 -25.52
CA ARG A 235 -10.83 11.49 -25.13
C ARG A 235 -9.61 12.33 -24.72
N SER A 236 -9.80 13.61 -24.40
CA SER A 236 -8.69 14.58 -24.39
C SER A 236 -8.76 15.63 -23.28
N ALA A 237 -9.38 15.31 -22.13
CA ALA A 237 -9.19 16.14 -20.93
C ALA A 237 -9.21 15.28 -19.66
N SER A 238 -8.19 15.42 -18.80
CA SER A 238 -8.22 14.94 -17.42
C SER A 238 -9.41 15.60 -16.69
N MET A 239 -10.27 14.78 -16.08
CA MET A 239 -11.49 15.24 -15.41
C MET A 239 -11.12 15.93 -14.09
N SER A 240 -11.72 17.10 -13.81
CA SER A 240 -11.57 17.79 -12.53
C SER A 240 -12.63 17.38 -11.51
N VAL A 241 -12.36 17.60 -10.21
CA VAL A 241 -13.33 17.32 -9.13
C VAL A 241 -14.63 18.07 -9.37
N THR A 242 -14.54 19.34 -9.78
CA THR A 242 -15.71 20.18 -10.07
C THR A 242 -16.59 19.59 -11.18
N GLN A 243 -15.98 19.09 -12.26
CA GLN A 243 -16.71 18.46 -13.36
C GLN A 243 -17.39 17.17 -12.90
N ALA A 244 -16.68 16.33 -12.15
CA ALA A 244 -17.24 15.08 -11.63
C ALA A 244 -18.42 15.31 -10.66
N ILE A 245 -18.35 16.34 -9.82
CA ILE A 245 -19.45 16.77 -8.95
C ILE A 245 -20.66 17.25 -9.77
N SER A 246 -20.43 18.06 -10.82
CA SER A 246 -21.50 18.53 -11.72
C SER A 246 -22.23 17.37 -12.40
N ILE A 247 -21.49 16.41 -12.96
CA ILE A 247 -22.05 15.20 -13.60
C ILE A 247 -22.96 14.45 -12.61
N PHE A 248 -22.54 14.31 -11.35
CA PHE A 248 -23.37 13.67 -10.34
C PHE A 248 -24.61 14.52 -9.98
N ALA A 249 -24.47 15.83 -9.83
CA ALA A 249 -25.58 16.73 -9.52
C ALA A 249 -26.64 16.80 -10.63
N GLU A 250 -26.22 16.74 -11.90
CA GLU A 250 -27.10 16.67 -13.07
C GLU A 250 -27.88 15.35 -13.11
N ALA A 251 -27.19 14.22 -12.87
CA ALA A 251 -27.83 12.92 -12.86
C ALA A 251 -28.73 12.69 -11.63
N ARG A 252 -28.39 13.32 -10.50
CA ARG A 252 -29.08 13.13 -9.21
C ARG A 252 -29.21 14.44 -8.45
N SER A 253 -30.07 15.33 -8.93
CA SER A 253 -30.26 16.65 -8.33
C SER A 253 -30.80 16.58 -6.89
N PRO A 254 -30.28 17.42 -5.97
CA PRO A 254 -29.33 18.52 -6.19
C PRO A 254 -27.84 18.11 -6.16
N GLY A 255 -27.53 16.81 -6.02
CA GLY A 255 -26.17 16.29 -5.87
C GLY A 255 -25.79 16.05 -4.41
N ILE A 256 -24.50 16.19 -4.10
CA ILE A 256 -23.97 16.12 -2.73
C ILE A 256 -24.33 17.43 -2.04
N TYR A 257 -25.02 17.37 -0.90
CA TYR A 257 -25.53 18.52 -0.16
C TYR A 257 -24.91 18.68 1.24
N LYS A 258 -23.96 17.81 1.62
CA LYS A 258 -23.12 18.00 2.81
C LYS A 258 -21.75 18.59 2.40
N PRO A 259 -21.31 19.71 2.99
CA PRO A 259 -20.08 20.37 2.59
C PRO A 259 -18.82 19.52 2.86
N ASP A 260 -18.78 18.79 3.97
CA ASP A 260 -17.62 17.97 4.36
C ASP A 260 -17.24 16.94 3.30
N TYR A 261 -18.24 16.41 2.59
CA TYR A 261 -18.03 15.46 1.49
C TYR A 261 -17.37 16.13 0.27
N ILE A 262 -17.75 17.36 -0.04
CA ILE A 262 -17.16 18.14 -1.14
C ILE A 262 -15.73 18.53 -0.78
N ASP A 263 -15.53 19.03 0.45
CA ASP A 263 -14.20 19.45 0.92
C ASP A 263 -13.22 18.29 1.02
N ALA A 264 -13.70 17.11 1.44
CA ALA A 264 -12.91 15.88 1.41
C ALA A 264 -12.50 15.46 -0.01
N LEU A 265 -13.35 15.66 -1.02
CA LEU A 265 -13.00 15.35 -2.42
C LEU A 265 -11.89 16.26 -2.95
N TYR A 266 -12.01 17.58 -2.75
CA TYR A 266 -10.96 18.53 -3.16
C TYR A 266 -9.64 18.27 -2.43
N THR A 267 -9.71 18.01 -1.13
CA THR A 267 -8.54 17.67 -0.31
C THR A 267 -7.88 16.40 -0.81
N PHE A 268 -8.64 15.33 -1.06
CA PHE A 268 -8.10 14.06 -1.53
C PHE A 268 -7.36 14.20 -2.86
N TYR A 269 -7.94 14.91 -3.83
CA TYR A 269 -7.34 15.08 -5.17
C TYR A 269 -6.33 16.22 -5.26
N HIS A 270 -6.02 16.89 -4.15
CA HIS A 270 -5.15 18.06 -4.06
C HIS A 270 -5.56 19.21 -5.01
N GLU A 271 -6.85 19.30 -5.35
CA GLU A 271 -7.38 20.40 -6.16
C GLU A 271 -7.79 21.57 -5.26
N ARG A 272 -7.65 22.80 -5.77
CA ARG A 272 -8.17 23.98 -5.05
C ARG A 272 -9.67 24.09 -5.31
N LYS A 273 -10.47 24.12 -4.24
CA LYS A 273 -11.91 24.37 -4.33
C LYS A 273 -12.17 25.74 -4.96
N PRO A 274 -12.82 25.82 -6.13
CA PRO A 274 -13.17 27.10 -6.74
C PRO A 274 -14.30 27.79 -5.96
N GLU A 275 -14.26 29.12 -5.86
CA GLU A 275 -15.28 29.91 -5.12
C GLU A 275 -16.70 29.74 -5.69
N MET A 276 -16.81 29.43 -6.98
CA MET A 276 -18.07 29.16 -7.68
C MET A 276 -18.77 27.85 -7.25
N VAL A 277 -18.07 26.96 -6.53
CA VAL A 277 -18.63 25.67 -6.09
C VAL A 277 -19.36 25.85 -4.77
N ILE A 278 -20.66 26.11 -4.87
CA ILE A 278 -21.56 26.28 -3.73
C ILE A 278 -22.23 24.94 -3.43
N CYS A 279 -22.13 24.48 -2.18
CA CYS A 279 -22.85 23.29 -1.73
C CYS A 279 -24.36 23.58 -1.74
N PRO A 280 -25.18 22.73 -2.39
CA PRO A 280 -26.62 22.93 -2.36
C PRO A 280 -27.16 22.78 -0.93
N PRO A 281 -28.25 23.50 -0.59
CA PRO A 281 -28.84 23.40 0.74
C PRO A 281 -29.44 22.01 0.97
N THR A 282 -29.46 21.56 2.23
CA THR A 282 -30.07 20.28 2.63
C THR A 282 -31.50 20.20 2.07
N PRO A 283 -31.88 19.16 1.30
CA PRO A 283 -33.20 19.09 0.68
C PRO A 283 -34.37 19.11 1.69
N GLU A 284 -35.50 19.69 1.30
CA GLU A 284 -36.70 19.82 2.15
C GLU A 284 -37.21 18.48 2.69
N TRP A 285 -37.18 17.42 1.87
CA TRP A 285 -37.62 16.08 2.27
C TRP A 285 -36.78 15.45 3.39
N LYS A 286 -35.60 16.01 3.70
CA LYS A 286 -34.77 15.60 4.84
C LYS A 286 -34.98 16.49 6.07
N ARG A 287 -35.46 17.74 5.89
CA ARG A 287 -35.68 18.70 6.99
C ARG A 287 -36.93 18.39 7.82
N SER A 288 -37.87 17.60 7.29
CA SER A 288 -39.23 17.49 7.82
C SER A 288 -39.42 16.57 9.03
N SER A 289 -38.36 16.10 9.69
CA SER A 289 -38.48 15.21 10.86
C SER A 289 -38.25 15.86 12.22
N ASP A 290 -37.66 17.06 12.32
CA ASP A 290 -37.08 17.53 13.60
C ASP A 290 -37.35 19.02 13.88
N LEU A 291 -38.62 19.40 14.00
CA LEU A 291 -39.00 20.65 14.65
C LEU A 291 -39.53 20.32 16.05
N ASP A 292 -38.79 20.73 17.09
CA ASP A 292 -39.32 20.73 18.45
C ASP A 292 -40.40 21.83 18.58
N LEU A 293 -41.25 21.75 19.62
CA LEU A 293 -42.39 22.65 19.88
C LEU A 293 -42.01 24.14 20.03
N ASN A 294 -40.71 24.46 19.98
CA ASN A 294 -40.16 25.82 20.03
C ASN A 294 -39.50 26.30 18.72
N GLY A 295 -39.55 25.51 17.62
CA GLY A 295 -39.10 25.98 16.30
C GLY A 295 -37.58 26.07 16.09
N GLU A 296 -36.78 25.48 16.97
CA GLU A 296 -35.35 25.26 16.73
C GLU A 296 -35.07 23.83 16.24
N ALA A 297 -34.06 23.69 15.39
CA ALA A 297 -33.64 22.41 14.82
C ALA A 297 -33.02 21.52 15.91
N VAL A 298 -33.56 20.32 16.09
CA VAL A 298 -32.98 19.31 17.00
C VAL A 298 -31.63 18.84 16.43
N PRO A 299 -30.57 18.70 17.23
CA PRO A 299 -29.34 18.06 16.79
C PRO A 299 -29.61 16.62 16.34
N ASP A 300 -29.00 16.21 15.23
CA ASP A 300 -29.18 14.89 14.58
C ASP A 300 -29.02 13.71 15.58
N GLU A 301 -30.11 13.09 16.04
CA GLU A 301 -30.07 11.80 16.76
C GLU A 301 -29.95 10.58 15.80
N ASP A 302 -29.91 10.86 14.49
CA ASP A 302 -29.85 9.87 13.41
C ASP A 302 -28.40 9.41 13.11
N GLU A 303 -27.81 8.58 13.97
CA GLU A 303 -27.04 7.39 13.53
C GLU A 303 -26.49 6.62 14.76
N ASP A 304 -26.91 5.37 14.88
CA ASP A 304 -26.46 4.24 15.74
C ASP A 304 -25.71 4.59 17.04
N GLY A 305 -26.32 4.22 18.18
CA GLY A 305 -25.83 4.50 19.53
C GLY A 305 -24.41 4.01 19.81
N GLY A 306 -23.44 4.90 19.68
CA GLY A 306 -22.11 4.82 20.27
C GLY A 306 -21.82 6.09 21.06
N SER A 307 -21.40 5.93 22.31
CA SER A 307 -20.96 7.01 23.21
C SER A 307 -19.79 7.78 22.59
N VAL A 308 -19.86 9.11 22.72
CA VAL A 308 -18.88 10.09 22.23
C VAL A 308 -17.57 9.90 22.97
N ALA A 309 -16.52 9.47 22.27
CA ALA A 309 -15.16 9.80 22.68
C ALA A 309 -14.86 11.17 22.06
N HIS A 310 -14.72 12.19 22.90
CA HIS A 310 -14.16 13.48 22.50
C HIS A 310 -12.83 13.21 21.79
N LEU A 311 -12.78 13.44 20.48
CA LEU A 311 -11.51 13.65 19.79
C LEU A 311 -11.01 14.98 20.31
N ASN A 312 -10.08 14.92 21.28
CA ASN A 312 -9.20 16.05 21.53
C ASN A 312 -8.61 16.46 20.18
N GLU A 313 -8.87 17.69 19.77
CA GLU A 313 -7.96 18.44 18.93
C GLU A 313 -6.62 18.43 19.65
N ASN A 314 -5.79 17.43 19.34
CA ASN A 314 -4.41 17.45 19.74
C ASN A 314 -3.77 18.59 18.95
N HIS A 315 -3.58 19.70 19.67
CA HIS A 315 -2.58 20.71 19.36
C HIS A 315 -1.36 20.07 18.71
N ASP A 316 -0.89 20.71 17.64
CA ASP A 316 0.32 20.42 16.88
C ASP A 316 1.54 20.14 17.77
N THR A 317 1.67 18.90 18.24
CA THR A 317 2.98 18.29 18.44
C THR A 317 3.36 17.71 17.09
N PRO A 318 4.44 18.15 16.43
CA PRO A 318 4.89 17.53 15.20
C PRO A 318 5.19 16.06 15.53
N VAL A 319 4.30 15.17 15.11
CA VAL A 319 4.52 13.72 15.19
C VAL A 319 5.79 13.48 14.37
N MET A 320 6.88 13.09 15.04
CA MET A 320 8.12 12.74 14.35
C MET A 320 7.78 11.65 13.33
N MET A 321 8.06 11.94 12.06
CA MET A 321 7.90 10.97 11.00
C MET A 321 8.93 9.87 11.20
N THR A 322 8.51 8.62 11.05
CA THR A 322 9.39 7.47 11.14
C THR A 322 9.45 6.74 9.80
N ASN A 323 10.58 6.08 9.53
CA ASN A 323 10.73 5.26 8.33
C ASN A 323 9.77 4.04 8.32
N ASP A 324 9.24 3.67 9.49
CA ASP A 324 8.29 2.56 9.67
C ASP A 324 6.83 2.97 9.46
N ASP A 325 6.56 4.26 9.20
CA ASP A 325 5.21 4.76 8.96
C ASP A 325 4.61 4.09 7.71
N VAL A 326 3.41 3.56 7.88
CA VAL A 326 2.67 2.89 6.80
C VAL A 326 2.08 3.94 5.86
N LEU A 327 2.63 4.03 4.65
CA LEU A 327 2.21 5.00 3.64
C LEU A 327 1.16 4.42 2.69
N GLY A 328 0.08 5.18 2.51
CA GLY A 328 -0.97 4.88 1.55
C GLY A 328 -2.08 3.96 2.08
N ASP A 329 -3.16 3.92 1.30
CA ASP A 329 -4.39 3.22 1.63
C ASP A 329 -4.35 1.76 1.18
N GLU A 330 -5.07 0.91 1.92
CA GLU A 330 -5.21 -0.50 1.56
C GLU A 330 -6.06 -0.68 0.30
N ILE A 331 -5.73 -1.71 -0.47
CA ILE A 331 -6.44 -2.07 -1.70
C ILE A 331 -6.95 -3.52 -1.62
N PRO A 332 -8.05 -3.86 -2.32
CA PRO A 332 -8.61 -5.21 -2.31
C PRO A 332 -7.58 -6.28 -2.71
N ASN A 333 -7.62 -7.44 -2.05
CA ASN A 333 -6.66 -8.54 -2.28
C ASN A 333 -6.65 -8.99 -3.75
N ASP A 334 -7.82 -9.14 -4.37
CA ASP A 334 -7.93 -9.50 -5.79
C ASP A 334 -7.23 -8.48 -6.70
N GLN A 335 -7.24 -7.20 -6.32
CA GLN A 335 -6.50 -6.16 -7.04
C GLN A 335 -4.99 -6.34 -6.84
N GLN A 336 -4.55 -6.58 -5.60
CA GLN A 336 -3.14 -6.84 -5.30
C GLN A 336 -2.61 -8.01 -6.12
N ASP A 337 -3.36 -9.10 -6.24
CA ASP A 337 -2.91 -10.30 -6.94
C ASP A 337 -2.77 -10.07 -8.45
N VAL A 338 -3.67 -9.30 -9.06
CA VAL A 338 -3.53 -8.88 -10.46
C VAL A 338 -2.29 -8.01 -10.67
N LEU A 339 -2.03 -7.07 -9.76
CA LEU A 339 -0.84 -6.21 -9.84
C LEU A 339 0.46 -6.99 -9.57
N ARG A 340 0.45 -7.98 -8.66
CA ARG A 340 1.57 -8.92 -8.44
C ARG A 340 1.88 -9.70 -9.71
N LEU A 341 0.85 -10.21 -10.39
CA LEU A 341 1.00 -10.93 -11.65
C LEU A 341 1.65 -10.04 -12.72
N PHE A 342 1.23 -8.79 -12.84
CA PHE A 342 1.86 -7.82 -13.72
C PHE A 342 3.36 -7.67 -13.39
N CYS A 343 3.73 -7.43 -12.13
CA CYS A 343 5.13 -7.32 -11.73
C CYS A 343 5.96 -8.56 -12.10
N TYR A 344 5.42 -9.77 -11.92
CA TYR A 344 6.11 -11.00 -12.31
C TYR A 344 6.29 -11.12 -13.82
N GLN A 345 5.26 -10.79 -14.61
CA GLN A 345 5.33 -10.79 -16.07
C GLN A 345 6.35 -9.77 -16.58
N THR A 346 6.32 -8.55 -16.06
CA THR A 346 7.26 -7.48 -16.44
C THR A 346 8.71 -7.86 -16.13
N LEU A 347 8.95 -8.50 -14.99
CA LEU A 347 10.28 -8.93 -14.55
C LEU A 347 10.69 -10.31 -15.09
N LYS A 348 9.88 -10.91 -15.99
CA LYS A 348 10.12 -12.24 -16.59
C LYS A 348 10.35 -13.34 -15.53
N LEU A 349 9.63 -13.27 -14.42
CA LEU A 349 9.69 -14.24 -13.33
C LEU A 349 8.55 -15.27 -13.47
N ASN A 350 8.85 -16.51 -13.13
CA ASN A 350 7.83 -17.56 -13.03
C ASN A 350 6.90 -17.26 -11.84
N VAL A 351 5.59 -17.34 -12.09
CA VAL A 351 4.57 -17.19 -11.04
C VAL A 351 4.67 -18.40 -10.10
N PRO A 352 4.85 -18.20 -8.79
CA PRO A 352 4.88 -19.31 -7.84
C PRO A 352 3.55 -20.07 -7.86
N ALA A 353 3.56 -21.37 -8.12
CA ALA A 353 2.34 -22.19 -8.12
C ALA A 353 1.79 -22.45 -6.70
N ARG A 354 2.65 -22.43 -5.68
CA ARG A 354 2.33 -22.52 -4.25
C ARG A 354 3.36 -21.75 -3.43
N GLY A 355 2.93 -21.00 -2.42
CA GLY A 355 3.78 -20.24 -1.51
C GLY A 355 3.45 -18.75 -1.45
N ASN A 356 4.00 -18.06 -0.45
CA ASN A 356 3.82 -16.62 -0.29
C ASN A 356 4.49 -15.85 -1.45
N PRO A 357 3.86 -14.79 -1.96
CA PRO A 357 4.41 -14.02 -3.07
C PRO A 357 5.71 -13.34 -2.62
N GLN A 358 6.80 -13.61 -3.34
CA GLN A 358 8.11 -13.06 -3.04
C GLN A 358 8.31 -11.72 -3.75
N PHE A 359 8.84 -10.73 -3.02
CA PHE A 359 9.20 -9.43 -3.55
C PHE A 359 10.21 -9.57 -4.71
N PRO A 360 9.96 -8.93 -5.87
CA PRO A 360 10.74 -9.21 -7.07
C PRO A 360 11.90 -8.22 -7.31
N GLY A 361 12.02 -7.15 -6.51
CA GLY A 361 13.05 -6.12 -6.70
C GLY A 361 14.48 -6.61 -6.50
N SER A 362 15.44 -5.93 -7.13
CA SER A 362 16.86 -6.31 -7.13
C SER A 362 17.53 -6.14 -5.76
N HIS A 363 18.28 -7.12 -5.26
CA HIS A 363 18.93 -7.07 -3.95
C HIS A 363 20.45 -6.97 -4.09
N PRO A 364 21.08 -5.91 -3.53
CA PRO A 364 22.54 -5.77 -3.54
C PRO A 364 23.25 -6.80 -2.67
N VAL A 365 24.41 -7.26 -3.14
CA VAL A 365 25.36 -8.11 -2.42
C VAL A 365 26.40 -7.24 -1.70
N SER A 366 26.83 -7.64 -0.50
CA SER A 366 27.86 -6.90 0.23
C SER A 366 29.21 -6.96 -0.49
N LEU A 367 29.90 -5.82 -0.57
CA LEU A 367 31.24 -5.73 -1.10
C LEU A 367 32.20 -6.54 -0.21
N ASN A 368 32.95 -7.43 -0.83
CA ASN A 368 33.96 -8.30 -0.25
C ASN A 368 35.23 -8.26 -1.12
N ARG A 369 36.33 -8.85 -0.65
CA ARG A 369 37.60 -8.79 -1.41
C ARG A 369 37.53 -9.51 -2.77
N ASP A 370 36.68 -10.53 -2.88
CA ASP A 370 36.52 -11.32 -4.11
C ASP A 370 35.80 -10.49 -5.20
N ASN A 371 34.69 -9.85 -4.85
CA ASN A 371 33.87 -9.06 -5.77
C ASN A 371 34.41 -7.64 -5.98
N LEU A 372 35.37 -7.18 -5.16
CA LEU A 372 36.12 -5.96 -5.43
C LEU A 372 36.83 -6.01 -6.79
N GLN A 373 37.21 -7.21 -7.25
CA GLN A 373 37.78 -7.39 -8.60
C GLN A 373 36.78 -7.05 -9.71
N LEU A 374 35.46 -7.14 -9.47
CA LEU A 374 34.45 -6.74 -10.45
C LEU A 374 34.56 -5.25 -10.79
N LEU A 375 34.92 -4.41 -9.83
CA LEU A 375 35.15 -2.98 -10.06
C LEU A 375 36.35 -2.72 -10.98
N ARG A 376 37.31 -3.65 -11.08
CA ARG A 376 38.44 -3.58 -12.02
C ARG A 376 38.05 -4.02 -13.44
N GLN A 377 37.06 -4.91 -13.55
CA GLN A 377 36.70 -5.57 -14.81
C GLN A 377 35.56 -4.88 -15.57
N ARG A 378 34.71 -4.13 -14.86
CA ARG A 378 33.50 -3.52 -15.42
C ARG A 378 33.37 -2.08 -14.95
N TYR A 379 32.67 -1.26 -15.73
CA TYR A 379 32.36 0.11 -15.33
C TYR A 379 31.22 0.15 -14.31
N TYR A 380 31.43 0.94 -13.26
CA TYR A 380 30.46 1.16 -12.19
C TYR A 380 30.19 2.64 -11.99
N TYR A 381 28.94 2.94 -11.67
CA TYR A 381 28.56 4.14 -10.96
C TYR A 381 28.55 3.90 -9.46
N ALA A 382 28.75 4.97 -8.70
CA ALA A 382 28.60 5.00 -7.27
C ALA A 382 27.49 5.98 -6.86
N THR A 383 26.73 5.63 -5.84
CA THR A 383 25.78 6.52 -5.15
C THR A 383 25.82 6.25 -3.65
N TRP A 384 25.28 7.17 -2.84
CA TRP A 384 25.20 6.96 -1.40
C TRP A 384 24.13 5.91 -1.08
N LYS A 385 24.39 5.08 -0.08
CA LYS A 385 23.36 4.20 0.49
C LYS A 385 22.58 5.04 1.51
N ALA A 386 21.33 5.37 1.18
CA ALA A 386 20.48 6.12 2.09
C ALA A 386 19.96 5.17 3.18
N ASP A 387 19.65 5.73 4.35
CA ASP A 387 18.91 5.03 5.39
C ASP A 387 17.41 5.32 5.24
N GLY A 388 16.75 4.53 4.39
CA GLY A 388 15.33 4.68 4.09
C GLY A 388 14.61 3.36 3.94
N THR A 389 13.28 3.46 3.81
CA THR A 389 12.44 2.30 3.56
C THR A 389 12.31 2.07 2.07
N ARG A 390 12.78 0.91 1.61
CA ARG A 390 12.68 0.52 0.20
C ARG A 390 11.22 0.31 -0.20
N TYR A 391 10.80 0.99 -1.26
CA TYR A 391 9.54 0.75 -1.94
C TYR A 391 9.78 0.64 -3.44
N MET A 392 9.03 -0.24 -4.11
CA MET A 392 8.80 -0.07 -5.55
C MET A 392 7.56 0.77 -5.75
N MET A 393 7.47 1.47 -6.87
CA MET A 393 6.34 2.33 -7.19
C MET A 393 5.76 1.97 -8.56
N LEU A 394 4.49 1.58 -8.58
CA LEU A 394 3.73 1.29 -9.78
C LEU A 394 2.76 2.44 -10.05
N ILE A 395 2.93 3.11 -11.18
CA ILE A 395 2.08 4.21 -11.62
C ILE A 395 1.10 3.68 -12.66
N THR A 396 -0.19 3.86 -12.42
CA THR A 396 -1.27 3.52 -13.33
C THR A 396 -2.18 4.73 -13.57
N MET A 397 -3.19 4.58 -14.43
CA MET A 397 -4.13 5.67 -14.73
C MET A 397 -5.09 5.94 -13.56
N ASP A 398 -5.38 4.93 -12.75
CA ASP A 398 -6.29 4.98 -11.61
C ASP A 398 -5.60 5.42 -10.29
N GLY A 399 -4.26 5.44 -10.26
CA GLY A 399 -3.50 5.95 -9.13
C GLY A 399 -2.03 5.53 -9.12
N CYS A 400 -1.35 5.87 -8.03
CA CYS A 400 0.00 5.42 -7.73
C CYS A 400 -0.05 4.34 -6.64
N TYR A 401 0.79 3.31 -6.74
CA TYR A 401 0.87 2.22 -5.77
C TYR A 401 2.30 2.08 -5.25
N LEU A 402 2.48 2.13 -3.94
CA LEU A 402 3.72 1.75 -3.27
C LEU A 402 3.70 0.26 -2.96
N ILE A 403 4.84 -0.38 -3.18
CA ILE A 403 5.03 -1.82 -3.01
C ILE A 403 6.15 -2.02 -1.99
N ASP A 404 5.80 -2.58 -0.83
CA ASP A 404 6.75 -2.84 0.26
C ASP A 404 7.57 -4.13 0.03
N ARG A 405 8.52 -4.40 0.93
CA ARG A 405 9.31 -5.64 0.90
C ARG A 405 8.50 -6.91 1.18
N GLY A 406 7.33 -6.79 1.81
CA GLY A 406 6.36 -7.86 1.98
C GLY A 406 5.53 -8.14 0.72
N PHE A 407 5.77 -7.39 -0.35
CA PHE A 407 5.04 -7.41 -1.61
C PHE A 407 3.54 -7.09 -1.44
N ASN A 408 3.26 -6.17 -0.51
CA ASN A 408 1.95 -5.56 -0.30
C ASN A 408 1.86 -4.25 -1.06
N PHE A 409 0.67 -3.98 -1.61
CA PHE A 409 0.41 -2.79 -2.40
C PHE A 409 -0.43 -1.82 -1.58
N ARG A 410 -0.01 -0.56 -1.54
CA ARG A 410 -0.77 0.54 -0.92
C ARG A 410 -0.94 1.67 -1.91
N ARG A 411 -2.18 2.15 -2.04
CA ARG A 411 -2.51 3.23 -3.00
C ARG A 411 -2.16 4.58 -2.40
N VAL A 412 -1.55 5.43 -3.21
CA VAL A 412 -1.22 6.81 -2.86
C VAL A 412 -1.76 7.73 -3.95
N GLN A 413 -2.36 8.85 -3.53
CA GLN A 413 -2.86 9.86 -4.45
C GLN A 413 -1.71 10.80 -4.85
N MET A 414 -1.15 10.61 -6.04
CA MET A 414 -0.16 11.51 -6.64
C MET A 414 -0.37 11.59 -8.15
N ARG A 415 0.09 12.69 -8.76
CA ARG A 415 -0.08 12.94 -10.21
C ARG A 415 1.22 12.70 -10.96
N PHE A 416 1.22 11.87 -11.99
CA PHE A 416 2.40 11.62 -12.84
C PHE A 416 2.08 11.90 -14.32
N PRO A 417 2.36 13.13 -14.81
CA PRO A 417 2.11 13.49 -16.20
C PRO A 417 3.07 12.75 -17.14
N TYR A 418 2.56 12.31 -18.29
CA TYR A 418 3.33 11.72 -19.38
C TYR A 418 3.45 12.72 -20.54
N ARG A 419 4.67 12.88 -21.08
CA ARG A 419 4.94 13.80 -22.18
C ARG A 419 4.62 13.15 -23.53
N ASN A 420 3.76 13.78 -24.32
CA ASN A 420 3.61 13.44 -25.74
C ASN A 420 4.15 14.60 -26.58
N SER A 421 5.02 14.32 -27.56
CA SER A 421 5.80 15.34 -28.28
C SER A 421 5.02 16.26 -29.23
N ASN A 422 3.71 16.12 -29.39
CA ASN A 422 2.91 17.01 -30.24
C ASN A 422 1.56 17.28 -29.58
N GLU A 423 1.24 18.57 -29.44
CA GLU A 423 -0.03 19.18 -28.99
C GLU A 423 -0.38 19.10 -27.48
N GLY A 424 -0.36 20.29 -26.85
CA GLY A 424 -1.28 20.75 -25.80
C GLY A 424 -1.49 19.90 -24.53
N LEU A 425 -1.06 20.46 -23.39
CA LEU A 425 -1.36 20.10 -21.99
C LEU A 425 -1.07 18.62 -21.61
N ALA A 426 -0.47 18.41 -20.44
CA ALA A 426 -0.07 17.10 -19.92
C ALA A 426 -1.30 16.24 -19.54
N ASP A 427 -2.01 15.75 -20.55
CA ASP A 427 -3.34 15.17 -20.40
C ASP A 427 -3.34 13.64 -20.30
N LYS A 428 -2.17 13.03 -20.47
CA LYS A 428 -1.97 11.58 -20.31
C LYS A 428 -1.20 11.31 -19.03
N THR A 429 -1.73 10.43 -18.19
CA THR A 429 -1.02 9.86 -17.04
C THR A 429 -0.29 8.59 -17.48
N HIS A 430 0.84 8.29 -16.86
CA HIS A 430 1.50 7.00 -17.05
C HIS A 430 0.55 5.83 -16.76
N HIS A 431 0.73 4.72 -17.47
CA HIS A 431 -0.10 3.54 -17.28
C HIS A 431 0.74 2.26 -17.21
N TYR A 432 0.88 1.69 -16.01
CA TYR A 432 1.77 0.55 -15.75
C TYR A 432 3.25 0.89 -16.01
N THR A 433 3.70 1.98 -15.38
CA THR A 433 5.12 2.33 -15.24
C THR A 433 5.62 1.84 -13.88
N LEU A 434 6.68 1.04 -13.85
CA LEU A 434 7.20 0.41 -12.64
C LEU A 434 8.61 0.95 -12.32
N LEU A 435 8.79 1.41 -11.09
CA LEU A 435 9.97 2.12 -10.61
C LEU A 435 10.52 1.46 -9.34
N ASP A 436 11.83 1.50 -9.15
CA ASP A 436 12.49 1.01 -7.93
C ASP A 436 13.15 2.17 -7.19
N GLY A 437 12.91 2.26 -5.89
CA GLY A 437 13.27 3.43 -5.11
C GLY A 437 13.33 3.19 -3.61
N GLU A 438 13.53 4.29 -2.90
CA GLU A 438 13.70 4.33 -1.46
C GLU A 438 13.03 5.59 -0.91
N MET A 439 12.21 5.42 0.12
CA MET A 439 11.60 6.52 0.85
C MET A 439 12.54 6.95 1.97
N ILE A 440 12.91 8.22 1.97
CA ILE A 440 13.74 8.85 2.99
C ILE A 440 12.97 9.97 3.68
N ILE A 441 13.45 10.37 4.86
CA ILE A 441 12.94 11.51 5.61
C ILE A 441 14.06 12.55 5.65
N ASP A 442 13.86 13.66 4.95
CA ASP A 442 14.76 14.81 5.00
C ASP A 442 14.39 15.68 6.21
N THR A 443 15.36 15.99 7.06
CA THR A 443 15.19 16.97 8.14
C THR A 443 15.83 18.27 7.70
N VAL A 444 15.03 19.31 7.47
CA VAL A 444 15.54 20.64 7.08
C VAL A 444 16.20 21.29 8.31
N PRO A 445 17.51 21.61 8.27
CA PRO A 445 18.26 22.06 9.44
C PRO A 445 17.67 23.29 10.14
N ASP A 446 17.09 24.22 9.36
CA ASP A 446 16.65 25.53 9.86
C ASP A 446 15.27 25.51 10.53
N LEU A 447 14.40 24.57 10.15
CA LEU A 447 13.00 24.53 10.58
C LEU A 447 12.67 23.29 11.41
N GLN A 448 13.60 22.33 11.53
CA GLN A 448 13.34 20.96 12.04
C GLN A 448 12.12 20.29 11.36
N LYS A 449 11.75 20.79 10.18
CA LYS A 449 10.62 20.28 9.41
C LYS A 449 11.10 19.02 8.71
N GLN A 450 10.43 17.91 9.01
CA GLN A 450 10.64 16.64 8.33
C GLN A 450 9.77 16.60 7.07
N GLU A 451 10.39 16.26 5.94
CA GLU A 451 9.67 16.04 4.68
C GLU A 451 10.06 14.67 4.10
N ARG A 452 9.06 13.87 3.72
CA ARG A 452 9.29 12.60 3.04
C ARG A 452 9.68 12.82 1.59
N ARG A 453 10.68 12.07 1.13
CA ARG A 453 11.15 12.09 -0.26
C ARG A 453 11.36 10.67 -0.76
N TYR A 454 10.78 10.37 -1.92
CA TYR A 454 11.00 9.13 -2.64
C TYR A 454 12.11 9.31 -3.67
N LEU A 455 13.24 8.64 -3.43
CA LEU A 455 14.40 8.60 -4.32
C LEU A 455 14.29 7.40 -5.26
N ILE A 456 14.05 7.67 -6.54
CA ILE A 456 13.99 6.63 -7.57
C ILE A 456 15.40 6.39 -8.10
N TYR A 457 15.89 5.16 -8.01
CA TYR A 457 17.23 4.82 -8.49
C TYR A 457 17.24 3.92 -9.72
N ASP A 458 16.14 3.21 -10.02
CA ASP A 458 16.05 2.41 -11.25
C ASP A 458 14.62 2.40 -11.83
N LEU A 459 14.53 2.07 -13.12
CA LEU A 459 13.33 2.04 -13.93
C LEU A 459 13.16 0.64 -14.52
N ILE A 460 12.02 0.01 -14.28
CA ILE A 460 11.76 -1.38 -14.68
C ILE A 460 10.87 -1.44 -15.93
N ALA A 461 9.84 -0.58 -15.99
CA ALA A 461 8.92 -0.50 -17.12
C ALA A 461 8.36 0.90 -17.29
N ILE A 462 8.06 1.28 -18.54
CA ILE A 462 7.33 2.50 -18.88
C ILE A 462 6.10 2.10 -19.71
N ASN A 463 4.92 2.53 -19.27
CA ASN A 463 3.68 2.39 -20.04
C ASN A 463 3.46 0.96 -20.58
N HIS A 464 3.52 -0.07 -19.71
CA HIS A 464 3.51 -1.52 -20.01
C HIS A 464 4.76 -2.12 -20.65
N VAL A 465 5.67 -1.30 -21.19
CA VAL A 465 6.86 -1.80 -21.89
C VAL A 465 7.99 -2.06 -20.88
N PRO A 466 8.43 -3.32 -20.69
CA PRO A 466 9.57 -3.61 -19.83
C PRO A 466 10.86 -3.07 -20.46
N VAL A 467 11.70 -2.43 -19.65
CA VAL A 467 13.01 -1.90 -20.07
C VAL A 467 14.18 -2.60 -19.37
N ILE A 468 13.90 -3.73 -18.70
CA ILE A 468 14.86 -4.45 -17.84
C ILE A 468 16.11 -4.94 -18.57
N GLU A 469 16.02 -5.21 -19.88
CA GLU A 469 17.15 -5.69 -20.69
C GLU A 469 18.09 -4.57 -21.13
N ARG A 470 17.65 -3.31 -21.06
CA ARG A 470 18.48 -2.16 -21.42
C ARG A 470 19.58 -1.95 -20.39
N PRO A 471 20.75 -1.42 -20.79
CA PRO A 471 21.79 -0.96 -19.87
C PRO A 471 21.29 0.03 -18.82
N PHE A 472 21.86 0.00 -17.61
CA PHE A 472 21.46 0.88 -16.51
C PHE A 472 21.52 2.37 -16.88
N HIS A 473 22.58 2.83 -17.56
CA HIS A 473 22.72 4.24 -17.95
C HIS A 473 21.58 4.73 -18.89
N GLU A 474 21.05 3.85 -19.76
CA GLU A 474 19.88 4.17 -20.58
C GLU A 474 18.63 4.29 -19.70
N ARG A 475 18.38 3.30 -18.83
CA ARG A 475 17.22 3.31 -17.92
C ARG A 475 17.22 4.53 -17.02
N TRP A 476 18.39 4.92 -16.51
CA TRP A 476 18.60 6.10 -15.67
C TRP A 476 18.30 7.41 -16.42
N LYS A 477 18.71 7.51 -17.68
CA LYS A 477 18.40 8.66 -18.55
C LYS A 477 16.91 8.72 -18.93
N MET A 478 16.29 7.57 -19.19
CA MET A 478 14.86 7.46 -19.46
C MET A 478 14.04 7.89 -18.24
N LEU A 479 14.46 7.49 -17.03
CA LEU A 479 13.81 7.90 -15.78
C LEU A 479 13.75 9.44 -15.64
N GLU A 480 14.86 10.14 -15.93
CA GLU A 480 14.89 11.60 -15.90
C GLU A 480 13.90 12.19 -16.92
N LYS A 481 14.02 11.79 -18.19
CA LYS A 481 13.27 12.38 -19.30
C LYS A 481 11.77 12.08 -19.30
N GLU A 482 11.40 10.86 -18.91
CA GLU A 482 10.03 10.35 -19.06
C GLU A 482 9.20 10.53 -17.79
N VAL A 483 9.81 10.60 -16.61
CA VAL A 483 9.07 10.64 -15.32
C VAL A 483 9.35 11.94 -14.56
N ILE A 484 10.61 12.33 -14.42
CA ILE A 484 11.01 13.45 -13.56
C ILE A 484 10.83 14.80 -14.24
N GLU A 485 11.35 14.96 -15.46
CA GLU A 485 11.22 16.19 -16.24
C GLU A 485 9.75 16.58 -16.48
N PRO A 486 8.84 15.67 -16.92
CA PRO A 486 7.45 16.05 -17.17
C PRO A 486 6.74 16.53 -15.90
N ARG A 487 7.01 15.87 -14.76
CA ARG A 487 6.47 16.26 -13.46
C ARG A 487 6.99 17.63 -13.03
N ASN A 488 8.28 17.88 -13.17
CA ASN A 488 8.89 19.17 -12.81
C ASN A 488 8.39 20.32 -13.68
N ASN A 489 8.26 20.07 -14.99
CA ASN A 489 7.74 21.04 -15.96
C ASN A 489 6.27 21.39 -15.67
N GLU A 490 5.42 20.38 -15.43
CA GLU A 490 4.01 20.61 -15.06
C GLU A 490 3.93 21.40 -13.74
N ARG A 491 4.70 20.99 -12.73
CA ARG A 491 4.75 21.68 -11.44
C ARG A 491 5.14 23.16 -11.60
N GLN A 492 6.19 23.45 -12.37
CA GLN A 492 6.63 24.82 -12.63
C GLN A 492 5.58 25.63 -13.39
N SER A 493 4.95 25.03 -14.40
CA SER A 493 3.86 25.65 -15.17
C SER A 493 2.66 25.99 -14.29
N ILE A 494 2.28 25.09 -13.36
CA ILE A 494 1.18 25.31 -12.42
C ILE A 494 1.52 26.42 -11.42
N TYR A 495 2.74 26.44 -10.86
CA TYR A 495 3.14 27.51 -9.93
C TYR A 495 3.20 28.90 -10.59
N GLN A 496 3.50 28.97 -11.88
CA GLN A 496 3.47 30.22 -12.65
C GLN A 496 2.06 30.62 -13.09
N SER A 497 1.09 29.70 -13.03
CA SER A 497 -0.30 29.98 -13.38
C SER A 497 -0.97 30.86 -12.34
N ARG A 498 -1.82 31.79 -12.80
CA ARG A 498 -2.66 32.62 -11.92
C ARG A 498 -3.70 31.81 -11.13
N ASN A 499 -4.10 30.65 -11.66
CA ASN A 499 -5.06 29.77 -11.02
C ASN A 499 -4.53 28.33 -11.06
N PRO A 500 -3.74 27.91 -10.04
CA PRO A 500 -3.21 26.56 -9.98
C PRO A 500 -4.34 25.57 -9.70
N TYR A 501 -4.58 24.64 -10.63
CA TYR A 501 -5.64 23.66 -10.50
C TYR A 501 -5.27 22.49 -9.55
N TYR A 502 -3.96 22.19 -9.39
CA TYR A 502 -3.44 21.09 -8.58
C TYR A 502 -2.34 21.58 -7.63
N ARG A 503 -2.30 21.05 -6.41
CA ARG A 503 -1.35 21.42 -5.35
C ARG A 503 -0.34 20.31 -5.09
N TYR A 504 0.85 20.46 -5.68
CA TYR A 504 1.99 19.56 -5.49
C TYR A 504 2.54 19.57 -4.05
N ASP A 505 2.28 20.63 -3.29
CA ASP A 505 2.69 20.80 -1.89
C ASP A 505 1.90 19.91 -0.91
N LEU A 506 0.71 19.46 -1.29
CA LEU A 506 -0.12 18.57 -0.47
C LEU A 506 0.16 17.09 -0.70
N GLU A 507 1.00 16.74 -1.68
CA GLU A 507 1.35 15.36 -1.91
C GLU A 507 2.09 14.76 -0.71
N PRO A 508 1.88 13.47 -0.41
CA PRO A 508 2.40 12.86 0.81
C PRO A 508 3.93 12.77 0.87
N PHE A 509 4.60 12.88 -0.28
CA PHE A 509 6.06 12.93 -0.38
C PHE A 509 6.49 13.53 -1.72
N ARG A 510 7.71 14.08 -1.74
CA ARG A 510 8.33 14.58 -2.98
C ARG A 510 9.00 13.44 -3.74
N VAL A 511 9.02 13.52 -5.06
CA VAL A 511 9.70 12.54 -5.92
C VAL A 511 10.98 13.15 -6.50
N ARG A 512 12.09 12.41 -6.45
CA ARG A 512 13.37 12.83 -7.03
C ARG A 512 14.12 11.63 -7.62
N ARG A 513 14.86 11.83 -8.70
CA ARG A 513 15.83 10.85 -9.17
C ARG A 513 17.03 10.78 -8.22
N LYS A 514 17.49 9.57 -7.90
CA LYS A 514 18.74 9.36 -7.21
C LYS A 514 19.91 9.60 -8.17
N ASP A 515 20.85 10.42 -7.73
CA ASP A 515 22.03 10.78 -8.51
C ASP A 515 23.12 9.70 -8.39
N PHE A 516 23.81 9.46 -9.51
CA PHE A 516 24.88 8.49 -9.65
C PHE A 516 26.09 9.20 -10.23
N TRP A 517 27.26 8.89 -9.67
CA TRP A 517 28.52 9.49 -10.05
C TRP A 517 29.53 8.45 -10.50
N LEU A 518 30.51 8.87 -11.29
CA LEU A 518 31.65 8.05 -11.66
C LEU A 518 32.49 7.71 -10.42
N LEU A 519 33.23 6.59 -10.48
CA LEU A 519 34.11 6.14 -9.40
C LEU A 519 35.16 7.19 -9.00
N SER A 520 35.63 8.00 -9.96
CA SER A 520 36.57 9.10 -9.70
C SER A 520 36.04 10.15 -8.72
N THR A 521 34.72 10.26 -8.56
CA THR A 521 34.06 11.23 -7.68
C THR A 521 33.77 10.66 -6.28
N VAL A 522 34.05 9.37 -6.02
CA VAL A 522 33.72 8.71 -4.75
C VAL A 522 34.35 9.39 -3.54
N THR A 523 35.58 9.91 -3.67
CA THR A 523 36.24 10.68 -2.61
C THR A 523 35.43 11.93 -2.22
N LYS A 524 34.89 12.66 -3.20
CA LYS A 524 34.02 13.81 -2.95
C LYS A 524 32.66 13.36 -2.42
N LEU A 525 32.14 12.24 -2.91
CA LEU A 525 30.86 11.70 -2.44
C LEU A 525 30.90 11.41 -0.93
N LEU A 526 31.96 10.74 -0.46
CA LEU A 526 32.14 10.39 0.95
C LEU A 526 32.48 11.58 1.85
N LYS A 527 33.44 12.43 1.44
CA LYS A 527 33.97 13.50 2.31
C LYS A 527 33.19 14.81 2.26
N GLU A 528 32.50 15.07 1.14
CA GLU A 528 31.84 16.35 0.90
C GLU A 528 30.33 16.24 0.81
N PHE A 529 29.80 15.28 0.04
CA PHE A 529 28.38 15.21 -0.26
C PHE A 529 27.57 14.55 0.86
N ILE A 530 27.96 13.35 1.31
CA ILE A 530 27.26 12.60 2.36
C ILE A 530 27.10 13.42 3.65
N PRO A 531 28.13 14.11 4.16
CA PRO A 531 27.99 14.95 5.36
C PRO A 531 27.06 16.17 5.19
N ARG A 532 26.76 16.57 3.95
CA ARG A 532 25.85 17.68 3.63
C ARG A 532 24.40 17.22 3.38
N LEU A 533 24.13 15.92 3.44
CA LEU A 533 22.78 15.39 3.23
C LEU A 533 21.85 15.79 4.38
N SER A 534 20.58 15.98 4.05
CA SER A 534 19.49 16.22 5.01
C SER A 534 18.91 14.95 5.62
N HIS A 535 19.49 13.80 5.27
CA HIS A 535 19.05 12.46 5.68
C HIS A 535 20.27 11.55 5.89
N ASP A 536 20.10 10.51 6.70
CA ASP A 536 21.18 9.61 7.07
C ASP A 536 21.61 8.67 5.92
N ALA A 537 22.91 8.35 5.88
CA ALA A 537 23.50 7.45 4.91
C ALA A 537 24.53 6.52 5.59
N ASP A 538 24.44 5.22 5.32
CA ASP A 538 25.26 4.19 5.98
C ASP A 538 26.33 3.57 5.08
N GLY A 539 26.56 4.13 3.88
CA GLY A 539 27.64 3.73 3.00
C GLY A 539 27.41 4.07 1.53
N LEU A 540 27.82 3.17 0.63
CA LEU A 540 27.79 3.34 -0.82
C LEU A 540 27.10 2.17 -1.52
N ILE A 541 26.50 2.46 -2.67
CA ILE A 541 26.00 1.46 -3.61
C ILE A 541 26.77 1.62 -4.93
N PHE A 542 27.25 0.50 -5.46
CA PHE A 542 27.89 0.43 -6.77
C PHE A 542 26.97 -0.30 -7.75
N GLN A 543 26.59 0.39 -8.81
CA GLN A 543 25.73 -0.12 -9.88
C GLN A 543 26.51 -0.19 -11.19
N GLY A 544 26.56 -1.35 -11.81
CA GLY A 544 27.23 -1.51 -13.10
C GLY A 544 26.57 -0.65 -14.19
N TRP A 545 27.39 0.02 -15.02
CA TRP A 545 26.95 0.95 -16.06
C TRP A 545 26.12 0.27 -17.16
N ASP A 546 26.57 -0.91 -17.59
CA ASP A 546 25.96 -1.71 -18.66
C ASP A 546 25.03 -2.83 -18.13
N ASP A 547 24.75 -2.83 -16.82
CA ASP A 547 24.01 -3.91 -16.19
C ASP A 547 22.52 -3.87 -16.57
N PRO A 548 21.92 -4.99 -17.02
CA PRO A 548 20.47 -5.12 -17.08
C PRO A 548 19.89 -5.12 -15.66
N TYR A 549 18.60 -4.87 -15.53
CA TYR A 549 17.91 -5.01 -14.25
C TYR A 549 17.73 -6.50 -13.93
N VAL A 550 18.39 -6.96 -12.88
CA VAL A 550 18.30 -8.36 -12.42
C VAL A 550 17.35 -8.43 -11.21
N PRO A 551 16.20 -9.13 -11.31
CA PRO A 551 15.31 -9.32 -10.18
C PRO A 551 15.96 -10.18 -9.09
N ARG A 552 15.58 -9.94 -7.82
CA ARG A 552 16.16 -10.61 -6.65
C ARG A 552 17.67 -10.38 -6.55
N THR A 553 18.45 -11.33 -6.02
CA THR A 553 19.88 -11.14 -5.77
C THR A 553 20.65 -10.85 -7.07
N HIS A 554 21.32 -9.71 -7.10
CA HIS A 554 22.18 -9.30 -8.22
C HIS A 554 23.64 -9.21 -7.76
N GLU A 555 24.47 -10.13 -8.24
CA GLU A 555 25.90 -10.21 -7.91
C GLU A 555 26.70 -9.02 -8.46
N GLY A 556 26.19 -8.34 -9.49
CA GLY A 556 26.79 -7.11 -10.04
C GLY A 556 26.33 -5.82 -9.35
N LEU A 557 25.39 -5.89 -8.41
CA LEU A 557 24.96 -4.74 -7.63
C LEU A 557 25.54 -4.84 -6.22
N LEU A 558 26.49 -3.96 -5.91
CA LEU A 558 27.29 -4.07 -4.71
C LEU A 558 26.89 -3.00 -3.69
N LYS A 559 26.87 -3.37 -2.41
CA LYS A 559 26.73 -2.43 -1.29
C LYS A 559 27.97 -2.46 -0.41
N TRP A 560 28.49 -1.28 -0.10
CA TRP A 560 29.52 -1.10 0.92
C TRP A 560 28.92 -0.31 2.08
N LYS A 561 29.29 -0.69 3.30
CA LYS A 561 28.88 -0.01 4.54
C LYS A 561 30.13 0.35 5.33
N TYR A 562 30.06 1.43 6.11
CA TYR A 562 31.09 1.71 7.10
C TYR A 562 31.26 0.52 8.04
N ALA A 563 32.51 0.19 8.38
CA ALA A 563 32.81 -0.96 9.24
C ALA A 563 32.06 -0.89 10.58
N SER A 564 31.94 0.32 11.14
CA SER A 564 31.18 0.63 12.36
C SER A 564 29.65 0.47 12.24
N MET A 565 29.12 0.48 11.01
CA MET A 565 27.67 0.38 10.72
C MET A 565 27.25 -1.05 10.32
N ASN A 566 28.18 -2.02 10.36
CA ASN A 566 27.84 -3.43 10.22
C ASN A 566 27.32 -3.97 11.55
N SER A 567 26.01 -4.19 11.60
CA SER A 567 25.30 -4.64 12.79
C SER A 567 24.66 -6.01 12.61
N VAL A 568 24.42 -6.69 13.73
CA VAL A 568 23.64 -7.92 13.83
C VAL A 568 22.60 -7.77 14.92
N ASP A 569 21.38 -8.22 14.66
CA ASP A 569 20.32 -8.26 15.66
C ASP A 569 20.36 -9.60 16.41
N PHE A 570 20.65 -9.55 17.71
CA PHE A 570 20.68 -10.70 18.62
C PHE A 570 19.50 -10.65 19.58
N LEU A 571 19.02 -11.82 20.01
CA LEU A 571 18.17 -11.91 21.20
C LEU A 571 19.09 -12.01 22.43
N PHE A 572 18.91 -11.08 23.37
CA PHE A 572 19.72 -10.99 24.57
C PHE A 572 18.98 -11.62 25.75
N GLU A 573 19.63 -12.53 26.48
CA GLU A 573 19.13 -13.06 27.74
C GLU A 573 20.26 -13.01 28.78
N VAL A 574 19.90 -12.99 30.06
CA VAL A 574 20.84 -13.04 31.18
C VAL A 574 20.49 -14.30 31.96
N ASP A 575 21.49 -15.13 32.26
CA ASP A 575 21.28 -16.32 33.07
C ASP A 575 21.18 -15.99 34.58
N ALA A 576 20.88 -17.00 35.40
CA ALA A 576 20.76 -16.83 36.85
C ALA A 576 22.09 -16.42 37.53
N ASP A 577 23.22 -16.64 36.86
CA ASP A 577 24.56 -16.33 37.34
C ASP A 577 25.04 -14.93 36.85
N GLY A 578 24.21 -14.21 36.10
CA GLY A 578 24.52 -12.88 35.56
C GLY A 578 25.33 -12.89 34.27
N ASN A 579 25.53 -14.04 33.63
CA ASN A 579 26.21 -14.12 32.34
C ASN A 579 25.30 -13.65 31.21
N GLN A 580 25.90 -12.95 30.25
CA GLN A 580 25.23 -12.44 29.07
C GLN A 580 25.18 -13.52 27.98
N LEU A 581 23.98 -13.85 27.51
CA LEU A 581 23.75 -14.85 26.47
C LEU A 581 23.15 -14.19 25.22
N LEU A 582 23.74 -14.51 24.07
CA LEU A 582 23.28 -14.02 22.76
C LEU A 582 22.74 -15.15 21.91
N TYR A 583 21.52 -14.98 21.40
CA TYR A 583 20.86 -15.95 20.55
C TYR A 583 20.62 -15.44 19.14
N LEU A 584 20.86 -16.32 18.17
CA LEU A 584 20.47 -16.18 16.78
C LEU A 584 19.37 -17.18 16.41
N HIS A 585 18.72 -16.95 15.28
CA HIS A 585 17.74 -17.89 14.73
C HIS A 585 18.45 -18.89 13.81
N GLU A 586 18.24 -20.18 13.99
CA GLU A 586 18.61 -21.21 13.01
C GLU A 586 17.52 -22.29 12.92
N ARG A 587 16.91 -22.45 11.74
CA ARG A 587 15.90 -23.50 11.46
C ARG A 587 14.74 -23.58 12.47
N GLY A 588 14.20 -22.44 12.91
CA GLY A 588 13.10 -22.41 13.88
C GLY A 588 13.52 -22.51 15.35
N ARG A 589 14.82 -22.64 15.64
CA ARG A 589 15.34 -22.76 17.01
C ARG A 589 16.27 -21.59 17.35
N LYS A 590 16.37 -21.26 18.64
CA LYS A 590 17.37 -20.34 19.17
C LYS A 590 18.73 -21.05 19.21
N ARG A 591 19.76 -20.43 18.65
CA ARG A 591 21.15 -20.89 18.74
C ARG A 591 21.96 -19.95 19.60
N LEU A 592 22.57 -20.47 20.66
CA LEU A 592 23.45 -19.72 21.54
C LEU A 592 24.79 -19.43 20.85
N MET A 593 25.30 -18.22 21.07
CA MET A 593 26.60 -17.77 20.60
C MET A 593 27.62 -17.79 21.74
N ASP A 594 28.31 -18.91 21.89
CA ASP A 594 29.30 -19.11 22.97
C ASP A 594 30.47 -18.11 22.86
N GLY A 595 30.87 -17.55 24.01
CA GLY A 595 32.08 -16.73 24.15
C GLY A 595 31.98 -15.27 23.67
N ASN A 596 30.80 -14.78 23.27
CA ASN A 596 30.61 -13.39 22.83
C ASN A 596 30.05 -12.52 23.96
N LYS A 597 30.70 -11.38 24.26
CA LYS A 597 30.24 -10.40 25.26
C LYS A 597 29.65 -9.15 24.59
N VAL A 598 28.66 -8.54 25.24
CA VAL A 598 28.08 -7.25 24.81
C VAL A 598 28.42 -6.15 25.80
N VAL A 599 28.84 -5.01 25.26
CA VAL A 599 29.05 -3.77 26.02
C VAL A 599 27.92 -2.79 25.69
N PHE A 600 27.32 -2.21 26.72
CA PHE A 600 26.30 -1.16 26.60
C PHE A 600 26.97 0.19 26.89
N LYS A 601 27.03 1.09 25.89
CA LYS A 601 27.74 2.38 25.99
C LYS A 601 27.01 3.40 26.87
N ASP A 602 25.69 3.38 26.83
CA ASP A 602 24.84 4.16 27.72
C ASP A 602 24.45 3.23 28.86
N GLY A 603 24.76 3.58 30.11
CA GLY A 603 24.65 2.68 31.27
C GLY A 603 23.24 2.56 31.85
N PRO A 604 22.51 1.49 31.51
CA PRO A 604 21.66 0.86 32.51
C PRO A 604 22.00 -0.64 32.65
N ASP A 605 21.47 -1.26 33.69
CA ASP A 605 21.71 -2.67 34.04
C ASP A 605 21.35 -3.60 32.86
N PRO A 606 22.21 -4.56 32.45
CA PRO A 606 21.95 -5.46 31.33
C PRO A 606 20.59 -6.18 31.40
N SER A 607 20.06 -6.37 32.61
CA SER A 607 18.74 -6.90 32.91
C SER A 607 17.58 -6.25 32.13
N LEU A 608 17.67 -4.96 31.76
CA LEU A 608 16.62 -4.25 31.03
C LEU A 608 16.46 -4.68 29.55
N TYR A 609 17.50 -5.30 29.01
CA TYR A 609 17.55 -5.82 27.65
C TYR A 609 17.23 -7.31 27.58
N ALA A 610 17.11 -7.99 28.73
CA ALA A 610 16.80 -9.41 28.79
C ALA A 610 15.44 -9.73 28.14
N GLY A 611 15.42 -10.73 27.27
CA GLY A 611 14.25 -11.14 26.49
C GLY A 611 13.93 -10.22 25.30
N LYS A 612 14.74 -9.20 25.03
CA LYS A 612 14.56 -8.26 23.90
C LYS A 612 15.60 -8.49 22.81
N ILE A 613 15.27 -8.04 21.61
CA ILE A 613 16.19 -8.03 20.48
C ILE A 613 17.00 -6.73 20.52
N ILE A 614 18.33 -6.87 20.49
CA ILE A 614 19.29 -5.77 20.48
C ILE A 614 20.07 -5.78 19.17
N GLU A 615 20.30 -4.60 18.61
CA GLU A 615 21.18 -4.42 17.46
C GLU A 615 22.59 -4.10 17.96
N CYS A 616 23.57 -4.90 17.57
CA CYS A 616 24.96 -4.74 18.01
C CYS A 616 25.91 -4.57 16.84
N CYS A 617 26.92 -3.71 16.99
CA CYS A 617 28.06 -3.62 16.06
C CYS A 617 29.31 -4.27 16.66
N TRP A 618 30.21 -4.75 15.80
CA TRP A 618 31.45 -5.38 16.25
C TRP A 618 32.59 -4.37 16.33
N VAL A 619 33.23 -4.25 17.50
CA VAL A 619 34.42 -3.43 17.69
C VAL A 619 35.65 -4.33 17.63
N LEU A 620 36.46 -4.14 16.58
CA LEU A 620 37.59 -5.01 16.26
C LEU A 620 38.73 -4.93 17.29
N GLU A 621 38.94 -3.76 17.89
CA GLU A 621 40.00 -3.51 18.87
C GLU A 621 39.79 -4.28 20.16
N GLU A 622 38.54 -4.32 20.64
CA GLU A 622 38.17 -4.97 21.91
C GLU A 622 37.66 -6.41 21.72
N GLN A 623 37.39 -6.82 20.47
CA GLN A 623 36.74 -8.11 20.14
C GLN A 623 35.42 -8.31 20.90
N VAL A 624 34.65 -7.23 21.05
CA VAL A 624 33.34 -7.23 21.72
C VAL A 624 32.24 -6.69 20.80
N TRP A 625 31.02 -7.13 21.08
CA TRP A 625 29.83 -6.53 20.50
C TRP A 625 29.43 -5.30 21.33
N VAL A 626 29.11 -4.20 20.67
CA VAL A 626 28.59 -3.00 21.33
C VAL A 626 27.12 -2.86 20.97
N CYS A 627 26.25 -2.78 21.97
CA CYS A 627 24.82 -2.52 21.75
C CYS A 627 24.62 -1.09 21.21
N MET A 628 23.94 -0.99 20.07
CA MET A 628 23.56 0.27 19.46
C MET A 628 22.16 0.70 19.92
N ARG A 629 21.17 -0.19 19.82
CA ARG A 629 19.77 0.09 20.17
C ARG A 629 18.94 -1.16 20.41
N MET A 630 17.76 -0.99 21.00
CA MET A 630 16.72 -2.03 21.06
C MET A 630 15.89 -2.05 19.77
N ARG A 631 15.53 -3.25 19.32
CA ARG A 631 14.70 -3.50 18.13
C ARG A 631 13.30 -3.96 18.56
N THR A 632 12.43 -3.00 18.86
CA THR A 632 11.01 -3.27 19.18
C THR A 632 10.17 -3.62 17.95
N ASP A 633 10.68 -3.31 16.75
CA ASP A 633 10.08 -3.60 15.45
C ASP A 633 10.19 -5.07 15.05
N LYS A 634 11.10 -5.83 15.68
CA LYS A 634 11.38 -7.23 15.33
C LYS A 634 10.81 -8.19 16.35
N SER A 635 10.26 -9.29 15.85
CA SER A 635 9.80 -10.42 16.67
C SER A 635 10.84 -11.56 16.74
N THR A 636 11.81 -11.59 15.83
CA THR A 636 12.85 -12.64 15.77
C THR A 636 14.24 -12.05 15.51
N PRO A 637 15.31 -12.58 16.14
CA PRO A 637 16.69 -12.18 15.84
C PRO A 637 17.11 -12.58 14.43
N ASN A 638 18.29 -12.15 13.99
CA ASN A 638 18.79 -12.53 12.67
C ASN A 638 19.03 -14.04 12.54
N ASP A 639 18.86 -14.54 11.31
CA ASP A 639 19.23 -15.91 10.96
C ASP A 639 20.77 -16.09 10.97
N PHE A 640 21.23 -17.28 11.36
CA PHE A 640 22.65 -17.61 11.40
C PHE A 640 23.37 -17.41 10.05
N ASN A 641 22.67 -17.59 8.92
CA ASN A 641 23.25 -17.28 7.60
C ASN A 641 23.50 -15.79 7.41
N THR A 642 22.60 -14.93 7.92
CA THR A 642 22.77 -13.48 7.89
C THR A 642 23.96 -13.08 8.75
N TYR A 643 24.07 -13.63 9.96
CA TYR A 643 25.22 -13.43 10.83
C TYR A 643 26.53 -13.82 10.13
N ARG A 644 26.61 -15.00 9.51
CA ARG A 644 27.81 -15.44 8.77
C ARG A 644 28.23 -14.45 7.67
N LYS A 645 27.25 -13.90 6.93
CA LYS A 645 27.52 -12.91 5.88
C LYS A 645 28.02 -11.58 6.47
N VAL A 646 27.43 -11.11 7.56
CA VAL A 646 27.87 -9.89 8.25
C VAL A 646 29.27 -10.07 8.84
N MET A 647 29.53 -11.21 9.50
CA MET A 647 30.87 -11.52 10.02
C MET A 647 31.93 -11.63 8.93
N ARG A 648 31.58 -12.16 7.75
CA ARG A 648 32.50 -12.13 6.60
C ARG A 648 32.83 -10.69 6.20
N SER A 649 31.82 -9.82 6.12
CA SER A 649 32.01 -8.39 5.82
C SER A 649 32.87 -7.67 6.87
N ILE A 650 32.70 -8.00 8.14
CA ILE A 650 33.50 -7.46 9.25
C ILE A 650 34.95 -7.97 9.17
N ARG A 651 35.17 -9.25 8.86
CA ARG A 651 36.50 -9.84 8.71
C ARG A 651 37.27 -9.30 7.51
N ASP A 652 36.59 -9.09 6.39
CA ASP A 652 37.20 -8.51 5.19
C ASP A 652 37.67 -7.06 5.44
N ASN A 653 37.02 -6.38 6.41
CA ASN A 653 37.31 -5.05 6.96
C ASN A 653 37.73 -4.04 5.88
N ILE A 654 36.91 -3.90 4.85
CA ILE A 654 37.14 -2.92 3.79
C ILE A 654 36.77 -1.54 4.36
N THR A 655 37.76 -0.86 4.93
CA THR A 655 37.62 0.49 5.47
C THR A 655 37.46 1.51 4.35
N GLU A 656 37.07 2.74 4.71
CA GLU A 656 37.00 3.86 3.77
C GLU A 656 38.33 4.07 3.04
N ASP A 657 39.45 4.06 3.76
CA ASP A 657 40.78 4.26 3.17
C ASP A 657 41.17 3.15 2.20
N ILE A 658 40.88 1.89 2.52
CA ILE A 658 41.15 0.75 1.63
C ILE A 658 40.33 0.90 0.35
N LEU A 659 39.04 1.22 0.48
CA LEU A 659 38.16 1.40 -0.66
C LEU A 659 38.63 2.55 -1.57
N LEU A 660 39.00 3.69 -0.98
CA LEU A 660 39.49 4.85 -1.73
C LEU A 660 40.81 4.55 -2.44
N ASN A 661 41.74 3.85 -1.80
CA ASN A 661 43.01 3.45 -2.41
C ASN A 661 42.79 2.50 -3.59
N GLU A 662 41.91 1.52 -3.43
CA GLU A 662 41.56 0.57 -4.50
C GLU A 662 40.90 1.28 -5.68
N ILE A 663 39.96 2.19 -5.42
CA ILE A 663 39.33 3.01 -6.47
C ILE A 663 40.37 3.86 -7.20
N HIS A 664 41.34 4.45 -6.49
CA HIS A 664 42.39 5.27 -7.08
C HIS A 664 43.28 4.48 -8.04
N GLU A 665 43.55 3.21 -7.73
CA GLU A 665 44.25 2.30 -8.65
C GLU A 665 43.36 1.88 -9.83
N ILE A 666 42.07 1.62 -9.59
CA ILE A 666 41.10 1.25 -10.64
C ILE A 666 40.94 2.35 -11.69
N ILE A 667 40.81 3.61 -11.27
CA ILE A 667 40.59 4.74 -12.19
C ILE A 667 41.78 5.00 -13.13
N ARG A 668 42.98 4.52 -12.77
CA ARG A 668 44.20 4.60 -13.58
C ARG A 668 44.26 3.54 -14.67
N LEU A 669 43.42 2.51 -14.60
CA LEU A 669 43.35 1.48 -15.64
C LEU A 669 42.90 2.10 -16.98
N PRO A 670 43.45 1.65 -18.12
CA PRO A 670 43.16 2.21 -19.45
C PRO A 670 41.66 2.38 -19.72
N MET A 671 40.90 1.34 -19.38
CA MET A 671 39.44 1.30 -19.38
C MET A 671 38.81 2.59 -18.81
N TYR A 672 39.07 2.89 -17.54
CA TYR A 672 38.52 4.08 -16.91
C TYR A 672 39.15 5.38 -17.43
N SER A 673 40.45 5.39 -17.68
CA SER A 673 41.17 6.60 -18.09
C SER A 673 40.72 7.13 -19.47
N ASP A 674 40.44 6.24 -20.42
CA ASP A 674 40.03 6.62 -21.77
C ASP A 674 38.58 7.12 -21.80
N ARG A 675 37.72 6.51 -20.97
CA ARG A 675 36.33 6.95 -20.81
C ARG A 675 36.23 8.28 -20.06
N ILE A 676 36.98 8.45 -18.98
CA ILE A 676 37.06 9.75 -18.26
C ILE A 676 37.51 10.84 -19.23
N LYS A 677 38.53 10.61 -20.08
CA LYS A 677 38.96 11.56 -21.12
C LYS A 677 37.88 11.85 -22.17
N THR A 678 37.02 10.89 -22.45
CA THR A 678 35.94 11.03 -23.44
C THR A 678 34.78 11.84 -22.86
N ASP A 679 34.42 11.60 -21.60
CA ASP A 679 33.36 12.32 -20.88
C ASP A 679 33.80 13.73 -20.42
N SER A 680 35.10 13.96 -20.26
CA SER A 680 35.66 15.29 -19.93
C SER A 680 35.98 16.17 -21.14
N LYS A 681 35.83 15.66 -22.38
CA LYS A 681 35.84 16.52 -23.56
C LYS A 681 34.53 17.31 -23.64
N PRO A 682 34.56 18.65 -23.65
CA PRO A 682 33.35 19.43 -23.87
C PRO A 682 32.77 19.05 -25.25
N HIS A 683 31.47 18.75 -25.29
CA HIS A 683 30.77 18.60 -26.56
C HIS A 683 31.04 19.85 -27.40
N PRO A 684 31.49 19.75 -28.66
CA PRO A 684 31.62 20.91 -29.51
C PRO A 684 30.21 21.51 -29.66
N HIS A 685 30.10 22.80 -29.33
CA HIS A 685 28.96 23.62 -29.70
C HIS A 685 28.63 23.36 -31.18
N ILE A 686 27.50 22.71 -31.43
CA ILE A 686 26.90 22.73 -32.75
C ILE A 686 26.31 24.14 -32.90
N ASP A 687 27.07 25.00 -33.56
CA ASP A 687 26.60 26.23 -34.16
C ASP A 687 25.31 25.95 -34.94
N ALA A 688 24.18 26.44 -34.45
CA ALA A 688 22.97 26.62 -35.25
C ALA A 688 22.89 28.07 -35.72
N GLY A 689 23.89 28.49 -36.49
CA GLY A 689 23.77 29.62 -37.40
C GLY A 689 23.13 29.15 -38.72
N ARG A 690 21.82 29.36 -38.89
CA ARG A 690 21.10 29.51 -40.18
C ARG A 690 19.66 29.92 -39.87
N ARG A 691 19.36 31.23 -39.86
CA ARG A 691 18.85 32.03 -41.00
C ARG A 691 17.41 31.66 -41.42
N ARG A 692 16.54 32.66 -41.17
CA ARG A 692 15.15 32.92 -41.61
C ARG A 692 14.04 32.28 -40.79
#